data_AF-F9ZVI6-F1
#
_entry.id   AF-F9ZVI6-F1
#
_cell.length_a   1.000
_cell.length_b   1.000
_cell.length_c   1.000
_cell.angle_alpha   90.00
_cell.angle_beta   90.00
_cell.angle_gamma   90.00
#
_symmetry.space_group_name_H-M   'P 1'
#
loop_
_entity.id
_entity.type
_entity.pdbx_description
1 polymer ?
#
loop_
_entity_poly.entity_id
_entity_poly.type
_entity_poly.pdbx_seq_one_letter_code
_entity_poly.pdbx_strand_id
1 'polypeptide(L)'
;MSTSISLELIAPAFAGVFACQEAKLLALLRSRHYPFQIKPRVWRRLSDGLADWQAFPIRETLRLDFALMGDIPYYALNTAELRQFMRSLETRSAVTAFRAGLPARPRTRDNAEAVRFYIKQVLNCPKGMLWLATRQPKGMTLVDRTLHLYATAMDLCFERVSNDRGYLARCFLDGNPIETLDDVVITDSDPHKGGKRVLFLDFGYRSAGKASKRRVVYKPSDVEIDYRIAGKNTLEIRQLCREESVGGRFPEPHESFFEMLDRLAFFEQNHNLANAWSEDAETRQRLEALLALPTYKILPRNPGSRLRPDPQSARLPIDQSYGYLEYLAFQPQLPELGNDWGPMALSKILDYLSQPARWRLDPLAGCDTPDCVVDNETLAKPAFRVWGRLMSIASVLLQTDLHHQNQRLHQLKPFIIDLENCLIKPCRVPGGYDGTLIPVFLRRYDAMGGKATNNQLYLCQAGQPAKWLSIDDASSALQVKEGIRDALLTMQKYRPELANWIQASGFADLVVRHVTEPTGDLMAAADGFNARLLAEEAIDQPAEELLERVLARRYQTAKQRWLDSGPDSYVRQDNPKYALEYPSYNGTDFEDRCVPVYYRQAGSRDLMTWRGEVVRYQPRPDDSPEMAFAHYHKNTGLDLLNTSLRDKLPDDAKKLNQQLGDFIQSVYPQAPNMPGVKR
;
A
#
# COMPACT_ATOMS: atom_id res chain seq x y z
N MET A 1 -20.33 -24.58 5.55
CA MET A 1 -19.25 -24.84 6.52
C MET A 1 -17.93 -24.81 5.76
N SER A 2 -17.14 -23.72 5.85
CA SER A 2 -15.81 -23.68 5.23
C SER A 2 -14.78 -24.24 6.21
N THR A 3 -14.26 -25.44 5.96
CA THR A 3 -13.08 -25.94 6.66
C THR A 3 -11.86 -25.15 6.19
N SER A 4 -11.42 -24.18 6.98
CA SER A 4 -10.11 -23.54 6.80
C SER A 4 -9.02 -24.56 7.12
N ILE A 5 -8.36 -25.10 6.10
CA ILE A 5 -7.13 -25.85 6.29
C ILE A 5 -6.08 -24.86 6.79
N SER A 6 -5.55 -25.06 8.00
CA SER A 6 -4.50 -24.23 8.60
C SER A 6 -3.23 -24.26 7.73
N LEU A 7 -2.67 -23.08 7.43
CA LEU A 7 -1.41 -22.90 6.70
C LEU A 7 -0.24 -23.65 7.37
N GLU A 8 -0.28 -23.81 8.69
CA GLU A 8 0.74 -24.52 9.48
C GLU A 8 0.86 -26.00 9.09
N LEU A 9 -0.18 -26.60 8.51
CA LEU A 9 -0.19 -27.99 8.06
C LEU A 9 0.33 -28.19 6.64
N ILE A 10 0.36 -27.10 5.87
CA ILE A 10 0.67 -27.09 4.45
C ILE A 10 2.17 -26.83 4.29
N ALA A 11 2.71 -25.77 4.91
CA ALA A 11 4.06 -25.26 4.66
C ALA A 11 5.22 -26.29 4.68
N PRO A 12 5.33 -27.22 5.66
CA PRO A 12 6.48 -28.13 5.75
C PRO A 12 6.58 -29.13 4.59
N ALA A 13 5.46 -29.40 3.91
CA ALA A 13 5.38 -30.43 2.88
C ALA A 13 5.38 -29.86 1.45
N PHE A 14 5.67 -28.56 1.30
CA PHE A 14 6.00 -27.91 0.03
C PHE A 14 7.52 -27.75 -0.13
N ALA A 15 8.27 -27.73 0.98
CA ALA A 15 9.71 -27.54 1.00
C ALA A 15 10.48 -28.58 0.17
N GLY A 16 10.03 -29.84 0.08
CA GLY A 16 10.77 -30.91 -0.61
C GLY A 16 10.75 -30.82 -2.14
N VAL A 17 9.68 -30.26 -2.71
CA VAL A 17 9.45 -30.26 -4.16
C VAL A 17 9.95 -28.98 -4.82
N PHE A 18 9.70 -27.86 -4.14
CA PHE A 18 10.20 -26.58 -4.61
C PHE A 18 11.67 -26.40 -4.31
N ALA A 19 12.27 -27.21 -3.42
CA ALA A 19 13.71 -27.23 -3.18
C ALA A 19 14.53 -27.26 -4.48
N CYS A 20 14.10 -27.92 -5.55
CA CYS A 20 14.87 -27.91 -6.81
C CYS A 20 14.76 -26.56 -7.55
N GLN A 21 13.56 -25.99 -7.67
CA GLN A 21 13.36 -24.69 -8.33
C GLN A 21 13.89 -23.54 -7.49
N GLU A 22 13.63 -23.57 -6.19
CA GLU A 22 14.21 -22.70 -5.18
C GLU A 22 15.74 -22.81 -5.19
N ALA A 23 16.33 -24.01 -5.20
CA ALA A 23 17.78 -24.16 -5.29
C ALA A 23 18.33 -23.61 -6.60
N LYS A 24 17.64 -23.78 -7.74
CA LYS A 24 18.04 -23.17 -9.01
C LYS A 24 17.99 -21.64 -8.94
N LEU A 25 16.94 -21.09 -8.34
CA LEU A 25 16.71 -19.65 -8.20
C LEU A 25 17.72 -19.02 -7.23
N LEU A 26 17.94 -19.65 -6.06
CA LEU A 26 18.97 -19.25 -5.11
C LEU A 26 20.37 -19.45 -5.69
N ALA A 27 20.62 -20.48 -6.51
CA ALA A 27 21.89 -20.64 -7.21
C ALA A 27 22.10 -19.52 -8.25
N LEU A 28 21.06 -19.14 -8.98
CA LEU A 28 21.11 -18.01 -9.91
C LEU A 28 21.45 -16.71 -9.16
N LEU A 29 20.73 -16.40 -8.08
CA LEU A 29 21.02 -15.21 -7.27
C LEU A 29 22.42 -15.27 -6.61
N ARG A 30 22.87 -16.44 -6.16
CA ARG A 30 24.22 -16.62 -5.57
C ARG A 30 25.34 -16.56 -6.60
N SER A 31 25.06 -16.87 -7.87
CA SER A 31 26.05 -16.79 -8.94
C SER A 31 26.38 -15.35 -9.35
N ARG A 32 25.52 -14.40 -8.98
CA ARG A 32 25.78 -12.97 -9.17
C ARG A 32 26.81 -12.49 -8.16
N HIS A 33 27.78 -11.72 -8.65
CA HIS A 33 28.74 -11.03 -7.80
C HIS A 33 28.17 -9.69 -7.33
N TYR A 34 27.72 -9.63 -6.09
CA TYR A 34 27.35 -8.37 -5.44
C TYR A 34 28.55 -7.80 -4.65
N PRO A 35 28.71 -6.48 -4.60
CA PRO A 35 29.86 -5.82 -3.97
C PRO A 35 29.78 -5.78 -2.43
N PHE A 36 28.80 -6.44 -1.82
CA PHE A 36 28.62 -6.59 -0.38
C PHE A 36 28.32 -8.06 -0.04
N GLN A 37 28.65 -8.47 1.18
CA GLN A 37 28.40 -9.85 1.60
C GLN A 37 26.93 -10.04 1.98
N ILE A 38 26.24 -10.95 1.30
CA ILE A 38 24.88 -11.37 1.67
C ILE A 38 24.96 -12.47 2.73
N LYS A 39 24.41 -12.23 3.93
CA LYS A 39 24.46 -13.21 5.02
C LYS A 39 23.59 -14.43 4.72
N PRO A 40 23.94 -15.63 5.23
CA PRO A 40 23.15 -16.85 5.06
C PRO A 40 21.66 -16.73 5.42
N ARG A 41 21.35 -15.89 6.43
CA ARG A 41 19.99 -15.63 6.89
C ARG A 41 19.10 -15.00 5.80
N VAL A 42 19.66 -14.12 4.97
CA VAL A 42 18.93 -13.49 3.85
C VAL A 42 18.44 -14.57 2.89
N TRP A 43 19.31 -15.51 2.50
CA TRP A 43 18.92 -16.61 1.60
C TRP A 43 17.80 -17.47 2.19
N ARG A 44 17.80 -17.69 3.51
CA ARG A 44 16.73 -18.41 4.19
C ARG A 44 15.41 -17.62 4.16
N ARG A 45 15.44 -16.31 4.40
CA ARG A 45 14.23 -15.47 4.31
C ARG A 45 13.64 -15.42 2.91
N LEU A 46 14.49 -15.39 1.88
CA LEU A 46 14.02 -15.45 0.49
C LEU A 46 13.35 -16.79 0.19
N SER A 47 13.93 -17.88 0.68
CA SER A 47 13.33 -19.22 0.62
C SER A 47 11.97 -19.27 1.34
N ASP A 48 11.89 -18.76 2.57
CA ASP A 48 10.65 -18.72 3.35
C ASP A 48 9.57 -17.89 2.62
N GLY A 49 9.93 -16.71 2.09
CA GLY A 49 9.01 -15.87 1.33
C GLY A 49 8.57 -16.50 0.01
N LEU A 50 9.41 -17.32 -0.62
CA LEU A 50 9.05 -18.13 -1.78
C LEU A 50 7.93 -19.11 -1.45
N ALA A 51 8.03 -19.77 -0.29
CA ALA A 51 7.03 -20.73 0.17
C ALA A 51 5.66 -20.06 0.41
N ASP A 52 5.66 -18.86 1.01
CA ASP A 52 4.44 -18.06 1.20
C ASP A 52 3.78 -17.68 -0.13
N TRP A 53 4.59 -17.30 -1.13
CA TRP A 53 4.13 -17.00 -2.48
C TRP A 53 3.54 -18.21 -3.21
N GLN A 54 4.13 -19.40 -3.02
CA GLN A 54 3.70 -20.65 -3.64
C GLN A 54 2.46 -21.26 -2.99
N ALA A 55 2.20 -20.97 -1.71
CA ALA A 55 1.11 -21.59 -0.98
C ALA A 55 -0.27 -21.30 -1.60
N PHE A 56 -0.45 -20.12 -2.22
CA PHE A 56 -1.76 -19.74 -2.76
C PHE A 56 -2.14 -20.42 -4.08
N PRO A 57 -1.36 -20.35 -5.18
CA PRO A 57 -1.76 -20.99 -6.44
C PRO A 57 -2.06 -22.47 -6.22
N ILE A 58 -1.24 -23.12 -5.39
CA ILE A 58 -1.40 -24.55 -5.11
C ILE A 58 -2.60 -24.80 -4.19
N ARG A 59 -2.88 -23.93 -3.21
CA ARG A 59 -4.12 -24.03 -2.43
C ARG A 59 -5.35 -23.95 -3.34
N GLU A 60 -5.36 -23.09 -4.33
CA GLU A 60 -6.49 -22.99 -5.27
C GLU A 60 -6.51 -24.14 -6.27
N THR A 61 -5.37 -24.62 -6.80
CA THR A 61 -5.30 -25.85 -7.61
C THR A 61 -5.83 -27.05 -6.82
N LEU A 62 -5.38 -27.22 -5.59
CA LEU A 62 -5.85 -28.28 -4.71
C LEU A 62 -7.34 -28.12 -4.38
N ARG A 63 -7.80 -26.89 -4.12
CA ARG A 63 -9.21 -26.61 -3.87
C ARG A 63 -10.08 -26.99 -5.08
N LEU A 64 -9.63 -26.70 -6.30
CA LEU A 64 -10.31 -27.08 -7.53
C LEU A 64 -10.30 -28.59 -7.72
N ASP A 65 -9.17 -29.26 -7.53
CA ASP A 65 -9.10 -30.72 -7.54
C ASP A 65 -10.05 -31.32 -6.49
N PHE A 66 -10.08 -30.79 -5.25
CA PHE A 66 -10.98 -31.24 -4.19
C PHE A 66 -12.46 -30.91 -4.47
N ALA A 67 -12.76 -29.80 -5.15
CA ALA A 67 -14.12 -29.43 -5.55
C ALA A 67 -14.62 -30.34 -6.68
N LEU A 68 -13.77 -30.62 -7.68
CA LEU A 68 -14.01 -31.62 -8.71
C LEU A 68 -14.18 -33.03 -8.11
N MET A 69 -13.46 -33.33 -7.03
CA MET A 69 -13.64 -34.56 -6.24
C MET A 69 -14.88 -34.54 -5.33
N GLY A 70 -15.48 -33.38 -5.07
CA GLY A 70 -16.60 -33.19 -4.13
C GLY A 70 -17.97 -33.53 -4.72
N ASP A 71 -18.16 -33.31 -6.02
CA ASP A 71 -19.35 -33.76 -6.76
C ASP A 71 -19.23 -35.20 -7.29
N ILE A 72 -18.05 -35.80 -7.12
CA ILE A 72 -17.81 -37.22 -7.30
C ILE A 72 -18.13 -37.89 -5.95
N PRO A 73 -19.19 -38.72 -5.81
CA PRO A 73 -19.43 -39.41 -4.55
C PRO A 73 -18.14 -40.12 -4.11
N TYR A 74 -17.74 -40.00 -2.84
CA TYR A 74 -16.44 -40.45 -2.30
C TYR A 74 -16.05 -41.91 -2.67
N TYR A 75 -17.03 -42.73 -3.09
CA TYR A 75 -16.84 -44.05 -3.68
C TYR A 75 -16.18 -44.07 -5.07
N ALA A 76 -16.14 -42.95 -5.78
CA ALA A 76 -15.55 -42.79 -7.11
C ALA A 76 -14.15 -42.15 -7.10
N LEU A 77 -13.64 -41.70 -5.95
CA LEU A 77 -12.17 -41.57 -5.70
C LEU A 77 -11.44 -42.92 -5.75
N ASN A 78 -12.20 -44.01 -5.88
CA ASN A 78 -11.74 -45.31 -6.29
C ASN A 78 -11.51 -45.39 -7.83
N THR A 79 -11.11 -44.31 -8.51
CA THR A 79 -10.77 -44.41 -9.94
C THR A 79 -9.59 -45.36 -10.12
N ALA A 80 -9.61 -46.13 -11.22
CA ALA A 80 -8.51 -47.03 -11.57
C ALA A 80 -7.18 -46.25 -11.66
N GLU A 81 -7.24 -44.99 -12.08
CA GLU A 81 -6.09 -44.09 -12.24
C GLU A 81 -5.46 -43.66 -10.93
N LEU A 82 -6.24 -43.24 -9.92
CA LEU A 82 -5.69 -42.90 -8.60
C LEU A 82 -5.10 -44.16 -7.95
N ARG A 83 -5.76 -45.32 -8.12
CA ARG A 83 -5.23 -46.62 -7.68
C ARG A 83 -3.96 -47.03 -8.44
N GLN A 84 -3.86 -46.74 -9.72
CA GLN A 84 -2.70 -47.05 -10.55
C GLN A 84 -1.51 -46.13 -10.22
N PHE A 85 -1.78 -44.84 -10.00
CA PHE A 85 -0.80 -43.88 -9.50
C PHE A 85 -0.30 -44.27 -8.09
N MET A 86 -1.21 -44.56 -7.15
CA MET A 86 -0.82 -45.03 -5.81
C MET A 86 -0.07 -46.38 -5.84
N ARG A 87 -0.32 -47.23 -6.83
CA ARG A 87 0.47 -48.46 -7.07
C ARG A 87 1.84 -48.16 -7.72
N SER A 88 1.96 -47.15 -8.57
CA SER A 88 3.21 -46.78 -9.26
C SER A 88 4.19 -45.97 -8.38
N LEU A 89 3.72 -45.46 -7.25
CA LEU A 89 4.55 -44.90 -6.17
C LEU A 89 5.35 -45.97 -5.39
N GLU A 90 5.25 -47.26 -5.74
CA GLU A 90 6.05 -48.40 -5.24
C GLU A 90 6.13 -48.59 -3.72
N THR A 91 5.30 -47.89 -2.96
CA THR A 91 5.23 -48.02 -1.50
C THR A 91 3.94 -48.74 -1.12
N ARG A 92 4.02 -50.08 -0.96
CA ARG A 92 2.91 -50.90 -0.42
C ARG A 92 2.35 -50.32 0.90
N SER A 93 3.18 -49.61 1.67
CA SER A 93 2.80 -48.91 2.90
C SER A 93 1.85 -47.73 2.67
N ALA A 94 1.99 -46.94 1.60
CA ALA A 94 1.14 -45.77 1.34
C ALA A 94 -0.28 -46.17 0.94
N VAL A 95 -0.43 -47.20 0.11
CA VAL A 95 -1.72 -47.77 -0.28
C VAL A 95 -2.44 -48.42 0.92
N THR A 96 -1.67 -49.06 1.80
CA THR A 96 -2.21 -49.75 2.98
C THR A 96 -2.61 -48.75 4.08
N ALA A 97 -1.82 -47.70 4.31
CA ALA A 97 -2.14 -46.60 5.23
C ALA A 97 -3.36 -45.77 4.77
N PHE A 98 -3.46 -45.49 3.47
CA PHE A 98 -4.63 -44.82 2.89
C PHE A 98 -5.92 -45.65 3.07
N ARG A 99 -5.82 -46.98 2.97
CA ARG A 99 -6.94 -47.90 3.20
C ARG A 99 -7.29 -48.10 4.68
N ALA A 100 -6.33 -47.99 5.58
CA ALA A 100 -6.52 -48.25 7.01
C ALA A 100 -6.98 -47.01 7.81
N GLY A 101 -6.80 -45.79 7.28
CA GLY A 101 -6.99 -44.54 8.04
C GLY A 101 -8.27 -43.74 7.76
N LEU A 102 -9.16 -44.15 6.85
CA LEU A 102 -10.35 -43.36 6.50
C LEU A 102 -11.64 -43.99 7.05
N PRO A 103 -12.29 -43.41 8.07
CA PRO A 103 -13.59 -43.86 8.55
C PRO A 103 -14.69 -43.59 7.51
N ALA A 104 -15.71 -44.47 7.47
CA ALA A 104 -16.82 -44.43 6.51
C ALA A 104 -17.74 -43.17 6.61
N ARG A 105 -17.51 -42.30 7.59
CA ARG A 105 -18.13 -40.97 7.70
C ARG A 105 -17.12 -39.98 8.31
N PRO A 106 -16.85 -38.84 7.67
CA PRO A 106 -15.81 -37.93 8.12
C PRO A 106 -16.25 -37.16 9.36
N ARG A 107 -15.43 -37.17 10.43
CA ARG A 107 -15.41 -36.10 11.43
C ARG A 107 -14.41 -35.05 10.96
N THR A 108 -14.62 -33.77 11.29
CA THR A 108 -13.81 -32.62 10.83
C THR A 108 -12.30 -32.76 11.07
N ARG A 109 -11.89 -33.57 12.05
CA ARG A 109 -10.47 -33.87 12.36
C ARG A 109 -9.80 -34.79 11.32
N ASP A 110 -10.56 -35.67 10.67
CA ASP A 110 -10.06 -36.65 9.69
C ASP A 110 -9.69 -35.98 8.35
N ASN A 111 -10.36 -34.87 8.00
CA ASN A 111 -10.04 -34.09 6.80
C ASN A 111 -8.65 -33.43 6.89
N ALA A 112 -8.23 -32.99 8.07
CA ALA A 112 -6.91 -32.39 8.25
C ALA A 112 -5.78 -33.44 8.10
N GLU A 113 -5.98 -34.66 8.59
CA GLU A 113 -5.02 -35.75 8.42
C GLU A 113 -4.98 -36.28 6.99
N ALA A 114 -6.13 -36.39 6.31
CA ALA A 114 -6.21 -36.73 4.90
C ALA A 114 -5.49 -35.69 4.02
N VAL A 115 -5.68 -34.40 4.30
CA VAL A 115 -4.95 -33.32 3.64
C VAL A 115 -3.44 -33.42 3.92
N ARG A 116 -3.03 -33.60 5.18
CA ARG A 116 -1.60 -33.81 5.51
C ARG A 116 -1.01 -35.01 4.77
N PHE A 117 -1.75 -36.12 4.68
CA PHE A 117 -1.32 -37.31 3.96
C PHE A 117 -1.19 -37.01 2.46
N TYR A 118 -2.18 -36.36 1.85
CA TYR A 118 -2.13 -35.98 0.44
C TYR A 118 -0.93 -35.07 0.15
N ILE A 119 -0.74 -34.01 0.94
CA ILE A 119 0.41 -33.10 0.78
C ILE A 119 1.72 -33.88 0.96
N LYS A 120 1.83 -34.75 1.98
CA LYS A 120 3.04 -35.54 2.21
C LYS A 120 3.33 -36.58 1.12
N GLN A 121 2.32 -37.16 0.47
CA GLN A 121 2.53 -38.21 -0.54
C GLN A 121 2.62 -37.66 -1.97
N VAL A 122 1.84 -36.63 -2.29
CA VAL A 122 1.79 -36.04 -3.63
C VAL A 122 2.80 -34.89 -3.76
N LEU A 123 2.84 -33.98 -2.79
CA LEU A 123 3.64 -32.74 -2.88
C LEU A 123 5.05 -32.86 -2.31
N ASN A 124 5.42 -33.96 -1.63
CA ASN A 124 6.82 -34.22 -1.24
C ASN A 124 7.49 -35.31 -2.07
N CYS A 125 6.79 -35.88 -3.06
CA CYS A 125 7.33 -36.93 -3.92
C CYS A 125 7.55 -36.39 -5.34
N PRO A 126 8.75 -36.56 -5.95
CA PRO A 126 8.98 -36.16 -7.34
C PRO A 126 7.97 -36.78 -8.32
N LYS A 127 7.57 -38.05 -8.11
CA LYS A 127 6.54 -38.71 -8.92
C LYS A 127 5.15 -38.06 -8.74
N GLY A 128 4.82 -37.58 -7.54
CA GLY A 128 3.55 -36.90 -7.27
C GLY A 128 3.46 -35.49 -7.86
N MET A 129 4.57 -34.77 -7.91
CA MET A 129 4.63 -33.51 -8.63
C MET A 129 4.65 -33.68 -10.13
N LEU A 130 5.34 -34.70 -10.65
CA LEU A 130 5.25 -35.02 -12.07
C LEU A 130 3.80 -35.35 -12.44
N TRP A 131 3.11 -36.12 -11.58
CA TRP A 131 1.67 -36.38 -11.74
C TRP A 131 0.84 -35.11 -11.71
N LEU A 132 1.05 -34.22 -10.73
CA LEU A 132 0.35 -32.94 -10.65
C LEU A 132 0.63 -32.07 -11.88
N ALA A 133 1.88 -32.01 -12.34
CA ALA A 133 2.30 -31.28 -13.54
C ALA A 133 1.65 -31.83 -14.82
N THR A 134 1.48 -33.15 -14.89
CA THR A 134 0.80 -33.79 -16.03
C THR A 134 -0.71 -33.56 -16.02
N ARG A 135 -1.32 -33.44 -14.82
CA ARG A 135 -2.77 -33.23 -14.63
C ARG A 135 -3.16 -31.76 -14.74
N GLN A 136 -2.30 -30.87 -14.26
CA GLN A 136 -2.53 -29.43 -14.13
C GLN A 136 -1.37 -28.64 -14.74
N PRO A 137 -1.07 -28.80 -16.04
CA PRO A 137 0.09 -28.15 -16.68
C PRO A 137 0.02 -26.63 -16.59
N LYS A 138 -1.17 -26.03 -16.72
CA LYS A 138 -1.37 -24.58 -16.56
C LYS A 138 -1.08 -24.11 -15.13
N GLY A 139 -1.45 -24.90 -14.12
CA GLY A 139 -1.13 -24.61 -12.72
C GLY A 139 0.37 -24.61 -12.47
N MET A 140 1.09 -25.57 -13.05
CA MET A 140 2.55 -25.56 -12.97
C MET A 140 3.18 -24.40 -13.74
N THR A 141 2.67 -24.04 -14.91
CA THR A 141 3.12 -22.83 -15.64
C THR A 141 2.92 -21.57 -14.81
N LEU A 142 1.79 -21.46 -14.09
CA LEU A 142 1.51 -20.31 -13.22
C LEU A 142 2.46 -20.26 -12.02
N VAL A 143 2.76 -21.41 -11.41
CA VAL A 143 3.75 -21.54 -10.32
C VAL A 143 5.14 -21.15 -10.82
N ASP A 144 5.58 -21.68 -11.95
CA ASP A 144 6.86 -21.38 -12.57
C ASP A 144 6.98 -19.88 -12.91
N ARG A 145 5.93 -19.29 -13.49
CA ARG A 145 5.86 -17.86 -13.80
C ARG A 145 5.96 -17.02 -12.53
N THR A 146 5.18 -17.35 -11.50
CA THR A 146 5.20 -16.65 -10.20
C THR A 146 6.60 -16.70 -9.56
N LEU A 147 7.27 -17.85 -9.63
CA LEU A 147 8.63 -18.03 -9.13
C LEU A 147 9.64 -17.21 -9.92
N HIS A 148 9.52 -17.20 -11.24
CA HIS A 148 10.38 -16.41 -12.11
C HIS A 148 10.25 -14.91 -11.84
N LEU A 149 9.03 -14.42 -11.66
CA LEU A 149 8.76 -13.01 -11.32
C LEU A 149 9.36 -12.64 -9.96
N TYR A 150 9.17 -13.48 -8.95
CA TYR A 150 9.80 -13.30 -7.65
C TYR A 150 11.33 -13.24 -7.76
N ALA A 151 11.94 -14.19 -8.48
CA ALA A 151 13.40 -14.23 -8.70
C ALA A 151 13.90 -12.93 -9.31
N THR A 152 13.22 -12.49 -10.37
CA THR A 152 13.57 -11.31 -11.16
C THR A 152 13.42 -10.05 -10.31
N ALA A 153 12.37 -9.95 -9.50
CA ALA A 153 12.16 -8.84 -8.59
C ALA A 153 13.26 -8.76 -7.52
N MET A 154 13.71 -9.89 -6.98
CA MET A 154 14.81 -9.94 -5.99
C MET A 154 16.16 -9.64 -6.63
N ASP A 155 16.47 -10.19 -7.82
CA ASP A 155 17.71 -9.90 -8.55
C ASP A 155 17.81 -8.40 -8.85
N LEU A 156 16.72 -7.82 -9.36
CA LEU A 156 16.63 -6.38 -9.64
C LEU A 156 16.80 -5.53 -8.36
N CYS A 157 16.23 -5.94 -7.23
CA CYS A 157 16.45 -5.26 -5.95
C CYS A 157 17.93 -5.27 -5.56
N PHE A 158 18.59 -6.43 -5.62
CA PHE A 158 20.00 -6.55 -5.25
C PHE A 158 20.93 -5.82 -6.21
N GLU A 159 20.62 -5.82 -7.51
CA GLU A 159 21.31 -5.00 -8.49
C GLU A 159 21.20 -3.50 -8.14
N ARG A 160 19.99 -3.00 -7.90
CA ARG A 160 19.75 -1.59 -7.52
C ARG A 160 20.48 -1.21 -6.24
N VAL A 161 20.39 -2.04 -5.20
CA VAL A 161 21.12 -1.83 -3.93
C VAL A 161 22.64 -1.82 -4.15
N SER A 162 23.15 -2.67 -5.05
CA SER A 162 24.57 -2.71 -5.39
C SER A 162 25.03 -1.42 -6.08
N ASN A 163 24.24 -0.94 -7.05
CA ASN A 163 24.50 0.30 -7.78
C ASN A 163 24.38 1.53 -6.87
N ASP A 164 23.45 1.48 -5.91
CA ASP A 164 23.13 2.63 -5.06
C ASP A 164 23.86 2.62 -3.71
N ARG A 165 24.80 1.68 -3.49
CA ARG A 165 25.49 1.50 -2.20
C ARG A 165 26.08 2.78 -1.61
N GLY A 166 26.66 3.64 -2.45
CA GLY A 166 27.26 4.90 -2.04
C GLY A 166 26.21 5.92 -1.59
N TYR A 167 25.10 5.99 -2.32
CA TYR A 167 23.97 6.84 -1.98
C TYR A 167 23.28 6.36 -0.70
N LEU A 168 23.12 5.04 -0.53
CA LEU A 168 22.57 4.43 0.67
C LEU A 168 23.44 4.70 1.91
N ALA A 169 24.76 4.55 1.78
CA ALA A 169 25.71 4.85 2.84
C ALA A 169 25.61 6.31 3.29
N ARG A 170 25.68 7.24 2.34
CA ARG A 170 25.56 8.68 2.57
C ARG A 170 24.22 9.08 3.19
N CYS A 171 23.12 8.55 2.67
CA CYS A 171 21.78 8.92 3.14
C CYS A 171 21.45 8.28 4.50
N PHE A 172 21.61 6.96 4.64
CA PHE A 172 21.04 6.20 5.77
C PHE A 172 22.05 5.71 6.80
N LEU A 173 23.36 5.69 6.47
CA LEU A 173 24.42 5.12 7.32
C LEU A 173 25.48 6.15 7.71
N ASP A 174 25.14 7.44 7.64
CA ASP A 174 26.02 8.56 7.99
C ASP A 174 27.38 8.51 7.25
N GLY A 175 27.35 8.11 5.98
CA GLY A 175 28.52 7.99 5.11
C GLY A 175 29.31 6.69 5.28
N ASN A 176 28.96 5.83 6.24
CA ASN A 176 29.68 4.58 6.47
C ASN A 176 29.33 3.53 5.39
N PRO A 177 30.33 2.85 4.80
CA PRO A 177 30.08 1.90 3.73
C PRO A 177 29.28 0.69 4.22
N ILE A 178 28.41 0.18 3.36
CA ILE A 178 27.71 -1.10 3.58
C ILE A 178 28.72 -2.23 3.52
N GLU A 179 28.84 -3.02 4.60
CA GLU A 179 29.68 -4.22 4.61
C GLU A 179 28.86 -5.45 4.22
N THR A 180 27.65 -5.58 4.80
CA THR A 180 26.82 -6.77 4.68
C THR A 180 25.34 -6.44 4.52
N LEU A 181 24.62 -7.30 3.80
CA LEU A 181 23.16 -7.39 3.89
C LEU A 181 22.84 -8.50 4.89
N ASP A 182 22.33 -8.10 6.06
CA ASP A 182 22.13 -8.94 7.23
C ASP A 182 20.81 -9.69 7.24
N ASP A 183 19.75 -9.04 6.79
CA ASP A 183 18.40 -9.60 6.71
C ASP A 183 17.60 -8.93 5.58
N VAL A 184 16.60 -9.65 5.07
CA VAL A 184 15.60 -9.12 4.14
C VAL A 184 14.23 -9.59 4.64
N VAL A 185 13.31 -8.64 4.82
CA VAL A 185 11.92 -8.93 5.16
C VAL A 185 11.05 -8.51 3.99
N ILE A 186 10.33 -9.47 3.42
CA ILE A 186 9.30 -9.20 2.41
C ILE A 186 8.06 -8.76 3.18
N THR A 187 7.54 -7.57 2.87
CA THR A 187 6.36 -7.08 3.57
C THR A 187 5.09 -7.77 3.07
N ASP A 188 3.99 -7.52 3.76
CA ASP A 188 2.63 -7.87 3.35
C ASP A 188 2.12 -7.04 2.17
N SER A 189 2.93 -6.15 1.59
CA SER A 189 2.55 -5.41 0.38
C SER A 189 2.19 -6.36 -0.75
N ASP A 190 1.14 -6.00 -1.48
CA ASP A 190 0.69 -6.74 -2.64
C ASP A 190 1.76 -6.74 -3.73
N PRO A 191 1.87 -7.83 -4.51
CA PRO A 191 2.78 -7.88 -5.64
C PRO A 191 2.27 -6.96 -6.76
N HIS A 192 3.16 -6.13 -7.29
CA HIS A 192 2.89 -5.24 -8.43
C HIS A 192 4.00 -5.39 -9.47
N LYS A 193 3.77 -4.91 -10.70
CA LYS A 193 4.85 -4.69 -11.70
C LYS A 193 5.74 -5.91 -11.98
N GLY A 194 5.15 -7.09 -12.17
CA GLY A 194 5.91 -8.33 -12.34
C GLY A 194 6.50 -8.86 -11.03
N GLY A 195 5.72 -8.79 -9.94
CA GLY A 195 6.04 -9.42 -8.66
C GLY A 195 6.90 -8.58 -7.70
N LYS A 196 7.14 -7.31 -8.02
CA LYS A 196 7.85 -6.39 -7.12
C LYS A 196 7.00 -6.12 -5.88
N ARG A 197 7.67 -6.06 -4.72
CA ARG A 197 7.08 -5.75 -3.40
C ARG A 197 7.96 -4.80 -2.62
N VAL A 198 7.37 -4.14 -1.64
CA VAL A 198 8.12 -3.38 -0.63
C VAL A 198 8.93 -4.36 0.23
N LEU A 199 10.18 -4.03 0.50
CA LEU A 199 11.08 -4.86 1.30
C LEU A 199 11.67 -4.03 2.45
N PHE A 200 11.94 -4.66 3.58
CA PHE A 200 12.83 -4.11 4.60
C PHE A 200 14.21 -4.77 4.47
N LEU A 201 15.25 -3.96 4.37
CA LEU A 201 16.64 -4.37 4.19
C LEU A 201 17.42 -3.99 5.44
N ASP A 202 18.03 -4.98 6.10
CA ASP A 202 18.91 -4.75 7.25
C ASP A 202 20.37 -4.75 6.79
N PHE A 203 21.04 -3.61 6.86
CA PHE A 203 22.44 -3.47 6.50
C PHE A 203 23.34 -3.53 7.73
N GLY A 204 24.42 -4.30 7.65
CA GLY A 204 25.55 -4.24 8.57
C GLY A 204 26.62 -3.28 8.05
N TYR A 205 27.14 -2.44 8.94
CA TYR A 205 28.19 -1.45 8.64
C TYR A 205 29.06 -1.20 9.87
N ARG A 206 30.17 -0.47 9.71
CA ARG A 206 31.00 -0.02 10.83
C ARG A 206 30.86 1.47 11.03
N SER A 207 30.65 1.89 12.28
CA SER A 207 30.70 3.29 12.70
C SER A 207 31.71 3.42 13.83
N ALA A 208 32.72 4.29 13.66
CA ALA A 208 33.83 4.44 14.60
C ALA A 208 34.49 3.08 15.00
N GLY A 209 34.65 2.18 14.01
CA GLY A 209 35.22 0.84 14.20
C GLY A 209 34.29 -0.20 14.83
N LYS A 210 33.12 0.19 15.36
CA LYS A 210 32.13 -0.72 15.95
C LYS A 210 31.13 -1.21 14.91
N ALA A 211 30.78 -2.49 14.96
CA ALA A 211 29.71 -3.03 14.13
C ALA A 211 28.37 -2.39 14.51
N SER A 212 27.61 -1.98 13.51
CA SER A 212 26.30 -1.34 13.64
C SER A 212 25.34 -1.90 12.59
N LYS A 213 24.05 -1.68 12.80
CA LYS A 213 23.01 -2.12 11.89
C LYS A 213 22.02 -1.01 11.60
N ARG A 214 21.50 -0.97 10.38
CA ARG A 214 20.45 -0.04 9.99
C ARG A 214 19.44 -0.74 9.09
N ARG A 215 18.16 -0.54 9.39
CA ARG A 215 17.06 -0.96 8.53
C ARG A 215 16.68 0.17 7.56
N VAL A 216 16.45 -0.19 6.30
CA VAL A 216 15.99 0.70 5.24
C VAL A 216 14.81 0.05 4.52
N VAL A 217 13.80 0.84 4.14
CA VAL A 217 12.68 0.37 3.32
C VAL A 217 13.06 0.53 1.86
N TYR A 218 13.02 -0.54 1.07
CA TYR A 218 13.10 -0.50 -0.38
C TYR A 218 11.69 -0.52 -0.97
N LYS A 219 11.36 0.50 -1.76
CA LYS A 219 10.07 0.60 -2.46
C LYS A 219 10.32 0.53 -3.97
N PRO A 220 9.82 -0.49 -4.68
CA PRO A 220 9.97 -0.61 -6.13
C PRO A 220 8.95 0.24 -6.92
N SER A 221 8.59 1.40 -6.39
CA SER A 221 7.75 2.43 -7.02
C SER A 221 8.39 3.80 -6.87
N ASP A 222 7.94 4.75 -7.68
CA ASP A 222 8.41 6.13 -7.57
C ASP A 222 8.04 6.71 -6.19
N VAL A 223 9.03 7.23 -5.47
CA VAL A 223 8.89 7.87 -4.16
C VAL A 223 9.19 9.36 -4.22
N GLU A 224 9.28 9.93 -5.42
CA GLU A 224 9.57 11.35 -5.59
C GLU A 224 8.52 12.23 -4.91
N ILE A 225 7.24 11.87 -5.02
CA ILE A 225 6.14 12.60 -4.39
C ILE A 225 6.20 12.51 -2.86
N ASP A 226 6.50 11.33 -2.29
CA ASP A 226 6.74 11.17 -0.86
C ASP A 226 7.89 12.08 -0.39
N TYR A 227 8.99 12.11 -1.14
CA TYR A 227 10.14 12.99 -0.86
C TYR A 227 9.75 14.48 -0.89
N ARG A 228 8.95 14.90 -1.88
CA ARG A 228 8.56 16.30 -2.01
C ARG A 228 7.59 16.75 -0.93
N ILE A 229 6.78 15.85 -0.39
CA ILE A 229 5.81 16.18 0.66
C ILE A 229 6.44 16.08 2.05
N ALA A 230 7.06 14.94 2.38
CA ALA A 230 7.49 14.60 3.74
C ALA A 230 9.00 14.28 3.85
N GLY A 231 9.75 14.37 2.75
CA GLY A 231 11.19 14.10 2.75
C GLY A 231 11.96 15.08 3.62
N LYS A 232 12.88 14.55 4.42
CA LYS A 232 13.83 15.35 5.20
C LYS A 232 14.90 15.92 4.27
N ASN A 233 14.89 17.22 4.08
CA ASN A 233 15.70 17.87 3.06
C ASN A 233 17.09 18.30 3.57
N THR A 234 17.89 17.30 3.96
CA THR A 234 19.30 17.57 4.32
C THR A 234 20.11 18.01 3.10
N LEU A 235 21.18 18.81 3.30
CA LEU A 235 22.10 19.17 2.21
C LEU A 235 22.61 17.94 1.45
N GLU A 236 22.92 16.88 2.19
CA GLU A 236 23.39 15.61 1.64
C GLU A 236 22.34 14.96 0.72
N ILE A 237 21.10 14.81 1.18
CA ILE A 237 20.03 14.20 0.36
C ILE A 237 19.76 15.06 -0.88
N ARG A 238 19.78 16.39 -0.77
CA ARG A 238 19.68 17.28 -1.95
C ARG A 238 20.76 17.00 -2.96
N GLN A 239 22.01 16.90 -2.49
CA GLN A 239 23.14 16.65 -3.36
C GLN A 239 23.00 15.29 -4.05
N LEU A 240 22.63 14.24 -3.31
CA LEU A 240 22.37 12.90 -3.87
C LEU A 240 21.25 12.93 -4.94
N CYS A 241 20.14 13.62 -4.67
CA CYS A 241 19.05 13.77 -5.64
C CYS A 241 19.48 14.57 -6.88
N ARG A 242 20.41 15.52 -6.75
CA ARG A 242 20.99 16.29 -7.88
C ARG A 242 21.98 15.47 -8.69
N GLU A 243 22.82 14.66 -8.05
CA GLU A 243 23.79 13.78 -8.72
C GLU A 243 23.08 12.80 -9.67
N GLU A 244 21.87 12.35 -9.29
CA GLU A 244 21.00 11.55 -10.16
C GLU A 244 20.35 12.32 -11.31
N SER A 245 20.39 13.65 -11.28
CA SER A 245 19.81 14.48 -12.34
C SER A 245 20.78 14.58 -13.50
N VAL A 246 20.76 13.59 -14.39
CA VAL A 246 21.40 13.71 -15.70
C VAL A 246 20.79 14.93 -16.40
N GLY A 247 21.55 16.02 -16.48
CA GLY A 247 21.11 17.31 -17.04
C GLY A 247 20.60 18.35 -16.03
N GLY A 248 20.79 18.17 -14.72
CA GLY A 248 20.57 19.23 -13.71
C GLY A 248 19.11 19.65 -13.47
N ARG A 249 18.13 18.87 -13.96
CA ARG A 249 16.69 19.22 -13.92
C ARG A 249 15.92 18.58 -12.77
N PHE A 250 16.54 18.31 -11.62
CA PHE A 250 15.69 18.30 -10.43
C PHE A 250 15.35 19.76 -10.16
N PRO A 251 14.06 20.16 -10.16
CA PRO A 251 13.71 21.44 -9.56
C PRO A 251 14.39 21.50 -8.19
N GLU A 252 14.87 22.66 -7.76
CA GLU A 252 15.45 22.81 -6.43
C GLU A 252 14.35 23.16 -5.42
N PRO A 253 13.53 22.22 -4.88
CA PRO A 253 12.84 22.54 -3.64
C PRO A 253 13.93 22.61 -2.57
N HIS A 254 14.11 23.81 -2.00
CA HIS A 254 15.01 24.03 -0.88
C HIS A 254 14.60 23.24 0.37
N GLU A 255 13.34 22.79 0.44
CA GLU A 255 12.65 22.13 1.55
C GLU A 255 11.44 21.31 1.03
N SER A 256 11.00 20.28 1.75
CA SER A 256 9.75 19.55 1.44
C SER A 256 8.50 20.36 1.82
N PHE A 257 7.31 19.92 1.42
CA PHE A 257 6.05 20.59 1.74
C PHE A 257 5.88 20.77 3.26
N PHE A 258 6.22 19.72 4.03
CA PHE A 258 6.15 19.76 5.49
C PHE A 258 7.14 20.77 6.09
N GLU A 259 8.39 20.77 5.64
CA GLU A 259 9.40 21.72 6.12
C GLU A 259 9.04 23.16 5.78
N MET A 260 8.48 23.40 4.59
CA MET A 260 7.99 24.72 4.20
C MET A 260 6.86 25.19 5.13
N LEU A 261 5.88 24.35 5.42
CA LEU A 261 4.79 24.72 6.33
C LEU A 261 5.29 24.99 7.75
N ASP A 262 6.24 24.19 8.23
CA ASP A 262 6.89 24.42 9.52
C ASP A 262 7.61 25.78 9.55
N ARG A 263 8.39 26.10 8.49
CA ARG A 263 9.11 27.37 8.37
C ARG A 263 8.17 28.58 8.30
N LEU A 264 7.10 28.51 7.52
CA LEU A 264 6.22 29.64 7.27
C LEU A 264 5.38 30.03 8.49
N ALA A 265 4.94 29.05 9.28
CA ALA A 265 3.91 29.30 10.28
C ALA A 265 4.07 28.53 11.58
N PHE A 266 4.49 27.26 11.51
CA PHE A 266 4.48 26.46 12.73
C PHE A 266 5.66 26.78 13.63
N PHE A 267 6.78 27.31 13.15
CA PHE A 267 7.91 27.65 14.02
C PHE A 267 7.52 28.59 15.17
N GLU A 268 6.90 29.73 14.87
CA GLU A 268 6.48 30.70 15.89
C GLU A 268 5.34 30.14 16.77
N GLN A 269 4.36 29.47 16.15
CA GLN A 269 3.24 28.86 16.89
C GLN A 269 3.72 27.75 17.83
N ASN A 270 4.65 26.91 17.38
CA ASN A 270 5.21 25.80 18.14
C ASN A 270 6.06 26.32 19.29
N HIS A 271 6.86 27.37 19.07
CA HIS A 271 7.62 28.04 20.12
C HIS A 271 6.69 28.59 21.22
N ASN A 272 5.62 29.29 20.81
CA ASN A 272 4.64 29.84 21.75
C ASN A 272 3.88 28.75 22.53
N LEU A 273 3.49 27.66 21.87
CA LEU A 273 2.84 26.52 22.52
C LEU A 273 3.78 25.79 23.48
N ALA A 274 5.04 25.56 23.09
CA ALA A 274 6.03 24.95 23.95
C ALA A 274 6.26 25.79 25.22
N ASN A 275 6.40 27.12 25.07
CA ASN A 275 6.50 28.05 26.20
C ASN A 275 5.27 28.02 27.11
N ALA A 276 4.07 27.85 26.56
CA ALA A 276 2.85 27.76 27.34
C ALA A 276 2.68 26.41 28.07
N TRP A 277 3.33 25.36 27.59
CA TRP A 277 3.20 23.99 28.12
C TRP A 277 4.30 23.59 29.10
N SER A 278 5.44 24.28 29.10
CA SER A 278 6.49 24.05 30.08
C SER A 278 7.34 25.29 30.31
N GLU A 279 7.75 25.51 31.56
CA GLU A 279 8.76 26.52 31.92
C GLU A 279 10.19 25.97 31.72
N ASP A 280 10.37 24.65 31.81
CA ASP A 280 11.66 23.97 31.67
C ASP A 280 12.18 24.02 30.23
N ALA A 281 13.42 24.50 30.05
CA ALA A 281 14.00 24.76 28.74
C ALA A 281 14.21 23.48 27.91
N GLU A 282 14.63 22.38 28.55
CA GLU A 282 14.84 21.10 27.86
C GLU A 282 13.51 20.52 27.37
N THR A 283 12.49 20.53 28.23
CA THR A 283 11.13 20.13 27.89
C THR A 283 10.56 20.99 26.78
N ARG A 284 10.77 22.32 26.81
CA ARG A 284 10.33 23.23 25.73
C ARG A 284 10.96 22.86 24.39
N GLN A 285 12.28 22.67 24.34
CA GLN A 285 12.96 22.25 23.12
C GLN A 285 12.41 20.91 22.60
N ARG A 286 12.13 19.97 23.51
CA ARG A 286 11.50 18.69 23.15
C ARG A 286 10.08 18.87 22.61
N LEU A 287 9.26 19.75 23.20
CA LEU A 287 7.91 20.04 22.74
C LEU A 287 7.90 20.72 21.36
N GLU A 288 8.80 21.68 21.12
CA GLU A 288 8.98 22.29 19.80
C GLU A 288 9.33 21.24 18.76
N ALA A 289 10.29 20.37 19.09
CA ALA A 289 10.63 19.26 18.23
C ALA A 289 9.40 18.40 17.96
N LEU A 290 8.62 18.01 18.99
CA LEU A 290 7.41 17.20 18.84
C LEU A 290 6.28 17.86 18.04
N LEU A 291 6.17 19.20 18.09
CA LEU A 291 5.14 19.97 17.38
C LEU A 291 5.47 20.22 15.90
N ALA A 292 6.73 20.12 15.51
CA ALA A 292 7.14 20.21 14.10
C ALA A 292 6.57 19.04 13.28
N LEU A 293 6.16 19.30 12.05
CA LEU A 293 5.70 18.28 11.13
C LEU A 293 6.80 17.21 10.95
N PRO A 294 6.40 15.92 10.86
CA PRO A 294 7.36 14.84 10.86
C PRO A 294 7.93 14.63 9.46
N THR A 295 9.25 14.79 9.31
CA THR A 295 9.97 14.46 8.09
C THR A 295 10.90 13.27 8.32
N TYR A 296 11.19 12.54 7.24
CA TYR A 296 12.05 11.36 7.30
C TYR A 296 12.88 11.23 6.03
N LYS A 297 13.99 10.48 6.11
CA LYS A 297 14.91 10.38 4.96
C LYS A 297 14.23 9.58 3.84
N ILE A 298 14.13 10.17 2.65
CA ILE A 298 13.61 9.52 1.44
C ILE A 298 14.62 9.80 0.33
N LEU A 299 15.00 8.75 -0.40
CA LEU A 299 15.95 8.80 -1.51
C LEU A 299 15.26 8.25 -2.77
N PRO A 300 14.68 9.12 -3.62
CA PRO A 300 14.15 8.74 -4.92
C PRO A 300 15.27 8.35 -5.89
N ARG A 301 15.04 7.32 -6.70
CA ARG A 301 15.94 6.82 -7.74
C ARG A 301 15.17 6.69 -9.05
N ASN A 302 15.74 7.22 -10.14
CA ASN A 302 15.03 7.38 -11.41
C ASN A 302 13.63 8.02 -11.25
N PRO A 303 13.54 9.22 -10.65
CA PRO A 303 12.26 9.85 -10.32
C PRO A 303 11.38 10.02 -11.58
N GLY A 304 10.08 9.78 -11.43
CA GLY A 304 9.10 9.75 -12.52
C GLY A 304 9.06 11.04 -13.33
N SER A 305 9.21 12.20 -12.67
CA SER A 305 9.24 13.51 -13.35
C SER A 305 10.37 13.68 -14.37
N ARG A 306 11.41 12.85 -14.26
CA ARG A 306 12.57 12.88 -15.17
C ARG A 306 12.50 11.85 -16.26
N LEU A 307 11.61 10.88 -16.14
CA LEU A 307 11.46 9.89 -17.18
C LEU A 307 11.05 10.58 -18.47
N ARG A 308 11.54 10.05 -19.57
CA ARG A 308 11.18 10.47 -20.91
C ARG A 308 10.53 9.29 -21.60
N PRO A 309 9.50 9.52 -22.43
CA PRO A 309 8.99 8.47 -23.29
C PRO A 309 10.14 7.87 -24.09
N ASP A 310 10.24 6.55 -24.07
CA ASP A 310 11.19 5.83 -24.91
C ASP A 310 10.95 6.22 -26.39
N PRO A 311 11.98 6.60 -27.15
CA PRO A 311 11.80 7.07 -28.52
C PRO A 311 11.16 6.03 -29.46
N GLN A 312 11.30 4.73 -29.18
CA GLN A 312 10.80 3.66 -30.01
C GLN A 312 9.38 3.23 -29.61
N SER A 313 9.12 3.08 -28.31
CA SER A 313 7.83 2.59 -27.82
C SER A 313 6.87 3.71 -27.41
N ALA A 314 7.34 4.96 -27.30
CA ALA A 314 6.63 6.09 -26.72
C ALA A 314 6.12 5.85 -25.28
N ARG A 315 6.67 4.83 -24.59
CA ARG A 315 6.26 4.46 -23.22
C ARG A 315 7.15 5.16 -22.21
N LEU A 316 6.58 5.62 -21.11
CA LEU A 316 7.35 6.17 -20.00
C LEU A 316 7.88 5.02 -19.12
N PRO A 317 9.20 4.81 -18.95
CA PRO A 317 9.74 3.65 -18.24
C PRO A 317 9.57 3.74 -16.70
N ILE A 318 8.33 3.86 -16.21
CA ILE A 318 7.96 4.06 -14.81
C ILE A 318 8.26 2.85 -13.91
N ASP A 319 8.50 1.69 -14.52
CA ASP A 319 9.00 0.49 -13.86
C ASP A 319 10.48 0.61 -13.42
N GLN A 320 11.20 1.59 -13.98
CA GLN A 320 12.57 1.96 -13.62
C GLN A 320 12.64 2.89 -12.41
N SER A 321 11.54 3.54 -12.01
CA SER A 321 11.47 4.35 -10.79
C SER A 321 11.37 3.49 -9.54
N TYR A 322 12.14 3.84 -8.52
CA TYR A 322 12.15 3.21 -7.20
C TYR A 322 12.68 4.18 -6.15
N GLY A 323 12.77 3.74 -4.89
CA GLY A 323 13.59 4.46 -3.93
C GLY A 323 13.72 3.76 -2.60
N TYR A 324 14.34 4.50 -1.68
CA TYR A 324 14.65 4.04 -0.34
C TYR A 324 14.08 5.00 0.70
N LEU A 325 13.51 4.48 1.77
CA LEU A 325 12.93 5.26 2.85
C LEU A 325 13.56 4.86 4.18
N GLU A 326 13.65 5.83 5.08
CA GLU A 326 13.98 5.59 6.47
C GLU A 326 12.98 4.62 7.08
N TYR A 327 13.49 3.59 7.73
CA TYR A 327 12.63 2.71 8.51
C TYR A 327 12.21 3.42 9.80
N LEU A 328 10.95 3.83 9.84
CA LEU A 328 10.33 4.42 11.02
C LEU A 328 9.96 3.29 11.98
N ALA A 329 10.83 3.06 12.97
CA ALA A 329 10.65 2.02 13.98
C ALA A 329 9.46 2.37 14.88
N PHE A 330 8.29 1.84 14.55
CA PHE A 330 7.19 1.61 15.49
C PHE A 330 6.09 0.79 14.80
N GLN A 331 5.84 -0.37 15.38
CA GLN A 331 4.63 -1.13 15.20
C GLN A 331 4.43 -1.78 16.57
N PRO A 332 3.43 -1.40 17.36
CA PRO A 332 3.10 -2.19 18.53
C PRO A 332 2.69 -3.54 17.93
N GLN A 333 3.54 -4.57 18.07
CA GLN A 333 3.09 -5.93 17.88
C GLN A 333 2.07 -6.14 18.99
N LEU A 334 0.80 -5.85 18.73
CA LEU A 334 -0.32 -6.28 19.55
C LEU A 334 -0.59 -7.71 19.09
N PRO A 335 0.02 -8.74 19.72
CA PRO A 335 0.11 -10.08 19.15
C PRO A 335 -1.24 -10.81 19.14
N GLU A 336 -2.28 -10.20 19.72
CA GLU A 336 -3.58 -10.84 20.00
C GLU A 336 -4.75 -10.26 19.21
N LEU A 337 -4.52 -9.29 18.33
CA LEU A 337 -5.60 -8.61 17.61
C LEU A 337 -5.46 -8.88 16.12
N GLY A 338 -6.10 -9.97 15.67
CA GLY A 338 -6.07 -10.45 14.29
C GLY A 338 -6.48 -9.41 13.23
N ASN A 339 -6.39 -9.81 11.96
CA ASN A 339 -6.48 -8.96 10.74
C ASN A 339 -7.76 -8.09 10.57
N ASP A 340 -8.67 -8.02 11.54
CA ASP A 340 -9.89 -7.21 11.52
C ASP A 340 -9.66 -5.75 11.97
N TRP A 341 -8.70 -5.08 11.32
CA TRP A 341 -8.36 -3.69 11.62
C TRP A 341 -9.24 -2.71 10.81
N GLY A 342 -10.49 -2.54 11.25
CA GLY A 342 -11.29 -1.35 10.94
C GLY A 342 -10.86 -0.13 11.77
N PRO A 343 -11.60 1.00 11.77
CA PRO A 343 -11.31 2.21 12.57
C PRO A 343 -11.16 2.01 14.10
N MET A 344 -11.41 0.80 14.62
CA MET A 344 -10.99 0.37 15.96
C MET A 344 -9.46 0.32 16.13
N ALA A 345 -8.69 0.29 15.04
CA ALA A 345 -7.23 0.36 15.04
C ALA A 345 -6.72 1.54 15.84
N LEU A 346 -7.26 2.71 15.50
CA LEU A 346 -6.86 3.94 16.09
C LEU A 346 -7.48 4.08 17.49
N SER A 347 -8.76 3.73 17.70
CA SER A 347 -9.30 3.74 19.08
C SER A 347 -8.46 2.85 20.00
N LYS A 348 -7.94 1.71 19.53
CA LYS A 348 -7.03 0.86 20.32
C LYS A 348 -5.64 1.43 20.50
N ILE A 349 -5.10 2.15 19.52
CA ILE A 349 -3.86 2.93 19.70
C ILE A 349 -4.10 4.05 20.73
N LEU A 350 -5.26 4.71 20.69
CA LEU A 350 -5.66 5.74 21.64
C LEU A 350 -5.94 5.16 23.03
N ASP A 351 -6.57 3.98 23.12
CA ASP A 351 -6.78 3.20 24.34
C ASP A 351 -5.43 2.75 24.91
N TYR A 352 -4.52 2.31 24.05
CA TYR A 352 -3.15 1.94 24.43
C TYR A 352 -2.39 3.16 24.96
N LEU A 353 -2.48 4.30 24.27
CA LEU A 353 -1.88 5.58 24.68
C LEU A 353 -2.58 6.22 25.89
N SER A 354 -3.78 5.78 26.28
CA SER A 354 -4.54 6.33 27.40
C SER A 354 -4.62 5.42 28.63
N GLN A 355 -4.00 4.23 28.61
CA GLN A 355 -3.99 3.29 29.75
C GLN A 355 -2.72 3.38 30.62
N PRO A 356 -2.60 4.28 31.61
CA PRO A 356 -1.39 4.52 32.42
C PRO A 356 -0.81 3.29 33.16
N ALA A 357 -1.54 2.18 33.26
CA ALA A 357 -1.10 0.97 33.97
C ALA A 357 -0.35 -0.09 33.11
N ARG A 358 -0.38 -0.01 31.77
CA ARG A 358 0.26 -1.01 30.88
C ARG A 358 1.67 -0.64 30.39
N TRP A 359 2.24 0.43 30.94
CA TRP A 359 3.55 0.98 30.56
C TRP A 359 4.70 0.40 31.40
N ARG A 360 4.61 -0.86 31.83
CA ARG A 360 5.76 -1.55 32.42
C ARG A 360 6.58 -2.16 31.29
N LEU A 361 7.80 -1.65 31.13
CA LEU A 361 8.89 -2.33 30.43
C LEU A 361 8.88 -3.79 30.85
N ASP A 362 8.63 -4.71 29.92
CA ASP A 362 9.10 -6.08 30.07
C ASP A 362 10.53 -6.11 29.54
N PRO A 363 11.56 -6.17 30.41
CA PRO A 363 12.96 -6.19 29.97
C PRO A 363 13.32 -7.48 29.22
N LEU A 364 12.41 -8.46 29.14
CA LEU A 364 12.66 -9.77 28.53
C LEU A 364 12.21 -9.87 27.06
N ALA A 365 11.42 -8.91 26.55
CA ALA A 365 11.15 -8.81 25.13
C ALA A 365 12.27 -7.98 24.50
N GLY A 366 13.30 -8.63 23.93
CA GLY A 366 14.52 -8.02 23.35
C GLY A 366 14.29 -7.09 22.16
N CYS A 367 13.46 -6.07 22.33
CA CYS A 367 13.24 -4.95 21.44
C CYS A 367 14.01 -3.76 22.02
N ASP A 368 15.18 -3.47 21.46
CA ASP A 368 16.14 -2.46 21.94
C ASP A 368 15.66 -0.99 21.77
N THR A 369 14.37 -0.71 21.58
CA THR A 369 13.86 0.65 21.35
C THR A 369 12.77 1.04 22.34
N PRO A 370 13.07 1.87 23.36
CA PRO A 370 12.09 2.43 24.29
C PRO A 370 11.35 3.62 23.62
N ASP A 371 10.62 3.36 22.52
CA ASP A 371 10.14 4.45 21.66
C ASP A 371 8.81 5.08 22.09
N CYS A 372 8.06 4.47 23.01
CA CYS A 372 6.76 4.98 23.46
C CYS A 372 6.44 4.61 24.92
N VAL A 373 7.16 5.21 25.88
CA VAL A 373 6.65 5.35 27.25
C VAL A 373 6.47 6.83 27.53
N VAL A 374 5.20 7.26 27.59
CA VAL A 374 4.85 8.63 27.94
C VAL A 374 4.05 8.59 29.23
N ASP A 375 4.73 8.80 30.35
CA ASP A 375 4.08 8.96 31.66
C ASP A 375 3.53 10.39 31.86
N ASN A 376 3.46 11.18 30.77
CA ASN A 376 3.25 12.62 30.83
C ASN A 376 2.30 13.12 29.72
N GLU A 377 1.06 13.45 30.10
CA GLU A 377 0.04 14.06 29.23
C GLU A 377 0.59 15.24 28.40
N THR A 378 1.55 15.99 28.95
CA THR A 378 2.22 17.11 28.29
C THR A 378 2.97 16.70 27.01
N LEU A 379 3.53 15.49 26.94
CA LEU A 379 4.23 15.01 25.75
C LEU A 379 3.30 14.36 24.72
N ALA A 380 2.11 13.92 25.13
CA ALA A 380 1.10 13.35 24.22
C ALA A 380 0.35 14.44 23.42
N LYS A 381 0.06 15.59 24.05
CA LYS A 381 -0.63 16.73 23.41
C LYS A 381 -0.01 17.16 22.05
N PRO A 382 1.32 17.34 21.93
CA PRO A 382 1.97 17.60 20.65
C PRO A 382 1.60 16.58 19.56
N ALA A 383 1.64 15.28 19.89
CA ALA A 383 1.40 14.21 18.93
C ALA A 383 -0.01 14.31 18.34
N PHE A 384 -1.02 14.53 19.17
CA PHE A 384 -2.40 14.73 18.71
C PHE A 384 -2.58 15.99 17.86
N ARG A 385 -1.93 17.08 18.24
CA ARG A 385 -1.98 18.33 17.46
C ARG A 385 -1.33 18.15 16.09
N VAL A 386 -0.16 17.51 16.03
CA VAL A 386 0.52 17.19 14.77
C VAL A 386 -0.32 16.24 13.92
N TRP A 387 -0.96 15.24 14.53
CA TRP A 387 -1.87 14.36 13.81
C TRP A 387 -3.02 15.13 13.16
N GLY A 388 -3.63 16.08 13.88
CA GLY A 388 -4.61 17.01 13.32
C GLY A 388 -4.07 17.79 12.11
N ARG A 389 -2.86 18.37 12.22
CA ARG A 389 -2.21 19.09 11.10
C ARG A 389 -2.02 18.18 9.88
N LEU A 390 -1.55 16.96 10.09
CA LEU A 390 -1.33 15.97 9.05
C LEU A 390 -2.63 15.57 8.34
N MET A 391 -3.74 15.42 9.07
CA MET A 391 -5.05 15.13 8.49
C MET A 391 -5.55 16.28 7.61
N SER A 392 -5.37 17.54 8.02
CA SER A 392 -5.67 18.71 7.18
C SER A 392 -4.82 18.75 5.92
N ILE A 393 -3.52 18.47 6.04
CA ILE A 393 -2.60 18.47 4.90
C ILE A 393 -2.96 17.36 3.91
N ALA A 394 -3.18 16.13 4.39
CA ALA A 394 -3.62 15.02 3.57
C ALA A 394 -4.92 15.36 2.80
N SER A 395 -5.86 16.04 3.45
CA SER A 395 -7.10 16.50 2.83
C SER A 395 -6.86 17.50 1.71
N VAL A 396 -6.01 18.52 1.93
CA VAL A 396 -5.68 19.54 0.92
C VAL A 396 -4.93 18.93 -0.27
N LEU A 397 -4.06 17.97 0.00
CA LEU A 397 -3.32 17.24 -1.03
C LEU A 397 -4.16 16.17 -1.72
N LEU A 398 -5.43 15.99 -1.35
CA LEU A 398 -6.30 14.94 -1.86
C LEU A 398 -5.64 13.55 -1.76
N GLN A 399 -4.91 13.32 -0.67
CA GLN A 399 -4.33 12.02 -0.36
C GLN A 399 -5.47 11.02 -0.16
N THR A 400 -5.45 9.96 -0.97
CA THR A 400 -6.35 8.82 -0.83
C THR A 400 -5.59 7.62 -0.26
N ASP A 401 -6.30 6.53 0.03
CA ASP A 401 -5.71 5.29 0.57
C ASP A 401 -4.91 5.48 1.88
N LEU A 402 -5.39 6.40 2.73
CA LEU A 402 -4.79 6.67 4.04
C LEU A 402 -5.31 5.69 5.10
N HIS A 403 -5.04 4.40 4.91
CA HIS A 403 -5.38 3.39 5.92
C HIS A 403 -4.38 3.38 7.08
N HIS A 404 -4.73 2.71 8.18
CA HIS A 404 -3.94 2.71 9.42
C HIS A 404 -2.49 2.22 9.23
N GLN A 405 -2.22 1.33 8.26
CA GLN A 405 -0.85 0.86 7.97
C GLN A 405 0.05 1.97 7.39
N ASN A 406 -0.57 3.00 6.78
CA ASN A 406 0.08 4.18 6.21
C ASN A 406 0.23 5.31 7.24
N GLN A 407 -0.10 5.03 8.51
CA GLN A 407 0.10 5.91 9.65
C GLN A 407 1.05 5.21 10.64
N ARG A 408 2.14 5.88 11.03
CA ARG A 408 3.14 5.36 11.99
C ARG A 408 3.26 6.31 13.16
N LEU A 409 3.61 5.82 14.35
CA LEU A 409 3.94 6.68 15.50
C LEU A 409 5.40 6.43 15.87
N HIS A 410 6.34 7.22 15.38
CA HIS A 410 7.76 7.02 15.64
C HIS A 410 8.30 8.14 16.53
N GLN A 411 9.04 7.81 17.60
CA GLN A 411 9.57 8.81 18.53
C GLN A 411 8.50 9.80 19.03
N LEU A 412 7.32 9.28 19.39
CA LEU A 412 6.15 10.06 19.83
C LEU A 412 5.56 11.03 18.79
N LYS A 413 5.93 10.89 17.51
CA LYS A 413 5.35 11.68 16.43
C LYS A 413 4.54 10.83 15.48
N PRO A 414 3.33 11.24 15.09
CA PRO A 414 2.58 10.57 14.05
C PRO A 414 3.20 10.89 12.69
N PHE A 415 3.48 9.90 11.86
CA PHE A 415 3.95 10.04 10.48
C PHE A 415 2.87 9.54 9.53
N ILE A 416 2.71 10.21 8.40
CA ILE A 416 2.04 9.64 7.23
C ILE A 416 3.12 9.14 6.28
N ILE A 417 2.99 7.89 5.87
CA ILE A 417 3.81 7.26 4.84
C ILE A 417 2.92 6.91 3.63
N ASP A 418 3.55 6.53 2.52
CA ASP A 418 2.85 6.11 1.30
C ASP A 418 1.99 7.24 0.67
N LEU A 419 2.65 8.37 0.43
CA LEU A 419 2.06 9.60 -0.12
C LEU A 419 1.95 9.58 -1.65
N GLU A 420 2.16 8.42 -2.27
CA GLU A 420 2.12 8.25 -3.71
C GLU A 420 0.71 8.38 -4.32
N ASN A 421 -0.33 8.30 -3.49
CA ASN A 421 -1.74 8.38 -3.87
C ASN A 421 -2.36 9.75 -3.55
N CYS A 422 -1.64 10.84 -3.82
CA CYS A 422 -2.07 12.23 -3.64
C CYS A 422 -2.20 12.99 -4.96
N LEU A 423 -2.76 14.20 -4.89
CA LEU A 423 -3.01 15.10 -6.04
C LEU A 423 -3.91 14.45 -7.10
N ILE A 424 -4.73 13.51 -6.65
CA ILE A 424 -5.63 12.74 -7.50
C ILE A 424 -7.01 13.35 -7.42
N LYS A 425 -7.65 13.48 -8.59
CA LYS A 425 -9.07 13.77 -8.67
C LYS A 425 -9.82 12.57 -8.04
N PRO A 426 -10.61 12.77 -6.97
CA PRO A 426 -11.34 11.66 -6.34
C PRO A 426 -12.21 10.95 -7.37
N CYS A 427 -12.12 9.63 -7.42
CA CYS A 427 -12.98 8.81 -8.25
C CYS A 427 -14.35 8.77 -7.58
N ARG A 428 -15.36 9.40 -8.20
CA ARG A 428 -16.74 9.26 -7.74
C ARG A 428 -17.20 7.83 -8.05
N VAL A 429 -17.39 7.03 -7.00
CA VAL A 429 -18.16 5.79 -7.07
C VAL A 429 -19.59 6.15 -6.66
N PRO A 430 -20.63 5.72 -7.40
CA PRO A 430 -21.99 5.90 -6.93
C PRO A 430 -22.17 5.23 -5.57
N GLY A 431 -22.53 6.02 -4.54
CA GLY A 431 -22.66 5.56 -3.15
C GLY A 431 -21.50 5.91 -2.20
N GLY A 432 -20.46 6.65 -2.61
CA GLY A 432 -19.48 7.25 -1.66
C GLY A 432 -18.09 7.56 -2.23
N TYR A 433 -17.22 8.17 -1.39
CA TYR A 433 -15.84 8.55 -1.71
C TYR A 433 -14.84 7.39 -1.53
N ASP A 434 -14.09 7.03 -2.56
CA ASP A 434 -13.09 5.95 -2.52
C ASP A 434 -12.11 6.13 -1.35
N GLY A 435 -12.31 5.37 -0.27
CA GLY A 435 -11.41 5.19 0.88
C GLY A 435 -10.89 6.44 1.62
N THR A 436 -11.19 7.64 1.13
CA THR A 436 -10.48 8.85 1.49
C THR A 436 -10.98 9.28 2.85
N LEU A 437 -10.11 9.20 3.86
CA LEU A 437 -10.37 9.83 5.14
C LEU A 437 -10.46 11.34 4.90
N ILE A 438 -11.68 11.83 4.69
CA ILE A 438 -11.97 13.26 4.81
C ILE A 438 -12.29 13.46 6.30
N PRO A 439 -11.36 14.02 7.11
CA PRO A 439 -11.65 14.42 8.47
C PRO A 439 -12.72 15.52 8.43
N VAL A 440 -13.98 15.14 8.61
CA VAL A 440 -15.07 16.10 8.81
C VAL A 440 -15.35 16.12 10.31
N PHE A 441 -15.25 17.27 10.97
CA PHE A 441 -15.77 17.37 12.33
C PHE A 441 -17.26 17.66 12.28
N LEU A 442 -18.07 16.70 12.72
CA LEU A 442 -19.49 16.89 12.95
C LEU A 442 -19.75 16.85 14.46
N ARG A 443 -20.50 17.83 14.99
CA ARG A 443 -21.11 17.65 16.33
C ARG A 443 -22.20 16.60 16.21
N ARG A 444 -22.11 15.51 16.96
CA ARG A 444 -23.23 14.60 17.13
C ARG A 444 -24.26 15.28 18.04
N TYR A 445 -25.39 15.68 17.46
CA TYR A 445 -26.63 15.78 18.21
C TYR A 445 -27.23 14.38 18.25
N ASP A 446 -27.30 13.77 19.43
CA ASP A 446 -28.08 12.55 19.58
C ASP A 446 -29.54 12.88 19.29
N ALA A 447 -30.11 12.22 18.27
CA ALA A 447 -31.53 12.30 17.94
C ALA A 447 -32.44 11.80 19.09
N MET A 448 -31.86 11.31 20.20
CA MET A 448 -32.55 10.82 21.39
C MET A 448 -32.32 11.67 22.66
N GLY A 449 -31.92 12.94 22.53
CA GLY A 449 -31.85 13.87 23.67
C GLY A 449 -30.63 13.69 24.60
N GLY A 450 -29.61 12.96 24.15
CA GLY A 450 -28.31 12.87 24.83
C GLY A 450 -27.50 14.17 24.70
N LYS A 451 -26.78 14.55 25.76
CA LYS A 451 -25.83 15.69 25.74
C LYS A 451 -24.84 15.49 24.60
N ALA A 452 -24.76 16.46 23.68
CA ALA A 452 -23.78 16.44 22.59
C ALA A 452 -22.37 16.24 23.14
N THR A 453 -21.71 15.14 22.79
CA THR A 453 -20.29 14.95 23.11
C THR A 453 -19.47 15.58 21.99
N ASN A 454 -18.64 16.56 22.35
CA ASN A 454 -17.89 17.36 21.38
C ASN A 454 -16.69 16.62 20.76
N ASN A 455 -16.47 15.32 20.99
CA ASN A 455 -15.16 14.68 20.77
C ASN A 455 -15.13 13.59 19.69
N GLN A 456 -16.04 13.66 18.71
CA GLN A 456 -16.10 12.65 17.65
C GLN A 456 -15.49 13.18 16.35
N LEU A 457 -14.53 12.43 15.81
CA LEU A 457 -13.96 12.62 14.48
C LEU A 457 -14.76 11.76 13.49
N TYR A 458 -15.27 12.37 12.42
CA TYR A 458 -16.02 11.64 11.39
C TYR A 458 -15.04 11.03 10.39
N LEU A 459 -15.00 9.70 10.31
CA LEU A 459 -14.33 9.01 9.21
C LEU A 459 -15.41 8.49 8.26
N CYS A 460 -15.41 9.01 7.04
CA CYS A 460 -16.25 8.51 5.96
C CYS A 460 -15.40 7.61 5.06
N GLN A 461 -15.87 6.40 4.79
CA GLN A 461 -15.32 5.50 3.78
C GLN A 461 -16.42 5.24 2.74
N ALA A 462 -16.09 5.23 1.43
CA ALA A 462 -17.04 4.93 0.36
C ALA A 462 -17.91 3.71 0.67
N GLY A 463 -19.22 3.85 0.49
CA GLY A 463 -20.15 2.72 0.58
C GLY A 463 -20.30 2.13 1.97
N GLN A 464 -19.68 2.71 3.01
CA GLN A 464 -19.86 2.32 4.40
C GLN A 464 -20.63 3.40 5.15
N PRO A 465 -21.55 3.06 6.08
CA PRO A 465 -22.10 4.03 6.99
C PRO A 465 -20.95 4.68 7.76
N ALA A 466 -20.97 6.01 7.84
CA ALA A 466 -19.90 6.75 8.49
C ALA A 466 -19.62 6.23 9.89
N LYS A 467 -18.34 6.04 10.20
CA LYS A 467 -17.89 5.57 11.51
C LYS A 467 -17.29 6.73 12.28
N TRP A 468 -17.83 6.94 13.48
CA TRP A 468 -17.32 7.92 14.42
C TRP A 468 -16.08 7.35 15.11
N LEU A 469 -14.95 8.03 14.98
CA LEU A 469 -13.84 7.86 15.90
C LEU A 469 -14.13 8.70 17.14
N SER A 470 -14.43 8.04 18.25
CA SER A 470 -14.43 8.72 19.54
C SER A 470 -12.98 8.86 20.00
N ILE A 471 -12.51 10.09 20.16
CA ILE A 471 -11.32 10.34 20.98
C ILE A 471 -11.89 10.54 22.39
N ASP A 472 -11.85 9.47 23.20
CA ASP A 472 -12.54 9.44 24.49
C ASP A 472 -12.03 10.50 25.46
N ASP A 473 -10.74 10.86 25.33
CA ASP A 473 -10.15 11.98 26.04
C ASP A 473 -10.44 13.33 25.34
N ALA A 474 -11.13 14.22 26.04
CA ALA A 474 -11.50 15.54 25.55
C ALA A 474 -10.27 16.44 25.28
N SER A 475 -9.20 16.27 26.05
CA SER A 475 -7.95 17.03 25.91
C SER A 475 -7.29 16.72 24.56
N SER A 476 -7.16 15.43 24.24
CA SER A 476 -6.62 14.92 22.98
C SER A 476 -7.50 15.31 21.79
N ALA A 477 -8.83 15.18 21.91
CA ALA A 477 -9.76 15.59 20.85
C ALA A 477 -9.65 17.07 20.50
N LEU A 478 -9.48 17.92 21.53
CA LEU A 478 -9.23 19.35 21.34
C LEU A 478 -7.91 19.60 20.60
N GLN A 479 -6.82 18.89 20.96
CA GLN A 479 -5.55 19.05 20.26
C GLN A 479 -5.63 18.69 18.77
N VAL A 480 -6.33 17.61 18.41
CA VAL A 480 -6.54 17.25 16.99
C VAL A 480 -7.27 18.37 16.24
N LYS A 481 -8.33 18.94 16.84
CA LYS A 481 -9.09 20.05 16.23
C LYS A 481 -8.24 21.30 16.05
N GLU A 482 -7.49 21.66 17.08
CA GLU A 482 -6.60 22.82 17.00
C GLU A 482 -5.49 22.60 15.97
N GLY A 483 -4.95 21.38 15.86
CA GLY A 483 -4.02 21.02 14.80
C GLY A 483 -4.63 21.16 13.40
N ILE A 484 -5.87 20.72 13.21
CA ILE A 484 -6.60 20.87 11.94
C ILE A 484 -6.77 22.35 11.60
N ARG A 485 -7.22 23.15 12.57
CA ARG A 485 -7.40 24.60 12.43
C ARG A 485 -6.09 25.31 12.11
N ASP A 486 -5.02 25.01 12.84
CA ASP A 486 -3.68 25.60 12.65
C ASP A 486 -3.22 25.41 11.20
N ALA A 487 -3.33 24.17 10.68
CA ALA A 487 -2.89 23.85 9.32
C ALA A 487 -3.72 24.56 8.24
N LEU A 488 -5.04 24.60 8.39
CA LEU A 488 -5.92 25.26 7.42
C LEU A 488 -5.71 26.78 7.40
N LEU A 489 -5.63 27.43 8.56
CA LEU A 489 -5.37 28.87 8.65
C LEU A 489 -3.97 29.21 8.14
N THR A 490 -2.98 28.37 8.42
CA THR A 490 -1.62 28.51 7.89
C THR A 490 -1.63 28.45 6.37
N MET A 491 -2.20 27.40 5.79
CA MET A 491 -2.22 27.23 4.35
C MET A 491 -3.00 28.37 3.66
N GLN A 492 -4.11 28.81 4.27
CA GLN A 492 -4.88 29.96 3.78
C GLN A 492 -4.07 31.27 3.82
N LYS A 493 -3.38 31.54 4.94
CA LYS A 493 -2.57 32.75 5.15
C LYS A 493 -1.42 32.85 4.15
N TYR A 494 -0.71 31.75 3.92
CA TYR A 494 0.49 31.70 3.06
C TYR A 494 0.22 31.14 1.66
N ARG A 495 -1.02 31.26 1.19
CA ARG A 495 -1.43 30.69 -0.10
C ARG A 495 -0.55 31.12 -1.28
N PRO A 496 -0.15 32.40 -1.44
CA PRO A 496 0.74 32.79 -2.53
C PRO A 496 2.09 32.06 -2.50
N GLU A 497 2.68 31.92 -1.31
CA GLU A 497 3.93 31.21 -1.09
C GLU A 497 3.79 29.71 -1.41
N LEU A 498 2.67 29.09 -1.01
CA LEU A 498 2.36 27.70 -1.36
C LEU A 498 2.25 27.52 -2.88
N ALA A 499 1.54 28.42 -3.57
CA ALA A 499 1.39 28.35 -5.03
C ALA A 499 2.74 28.48 -5.74
N ASN A 500 3.57 29.43 -5.30
CA ASN A 500 4.93 29.60 -5.80
C ASN A 500 5.80 28.38 -5.52
N TRP A 501 5.68 27.77 -4.34
CA TRP A 501 6.42 26.55 -4.00
C TRP A 501 5.98 25.36 -4.86
N ILE A 502 4.69 25.16 -5.09
CA ILE A 502 4.16 24.10 -5.97
C ILE A 502 4.72 24.27 -7.39
N GLN A 503 4.71 25.50 -7.91
CA GLN A 503 5.24 25.81 -9.24
C GLN A 503 6.76 25.61 -9.31
N ALA A 504 7.52 26.17 -8.36
CA ALA A 504 8.98 26.06 -8.31
C ALA A 504 9.46 24.64 -8.06
N SER A 505 8.67 23.85 -7.34
CA SER A 505 8.94 22.43 -7.11
C SER A 505 8.64 21.59 -8.35
N GLY A 506 7.99 22.09 -9.40
CA GLY A 506 7.68 21.26 -10.57
C GLY A 506 6.68 20.14 -10.25
N PHE A 507 5.71 20.41 -9.36
CA PHE A 507 4.68 19.44 -9.01
C PHE A 507 3.88 18.95 -10.22
N ALA A 508 3.74 19.78 -11.26
CA ALA A 508 3.06 19.44 -12.52
C ALA A 508 3.74 18.29 -13.29
N ASP A 509 5.01 18.00 -13.02
CA ASP A 509 5.73 16.92 -13.69
C ASP A 509 5.74 15.61 -12.88
N LEU A 510 5.16 15.61 -11.67
CA LEU A 510 5.23 14.44 -10.81
C LEU A 510 4.39 13.29 -11.34
N VAL A 511 4.93 12.08 -11.23
CA VAL A 511 4.17 10.88 -11.48
C VAL A 511 3.61 10.39 -10.15
N VAL A 512 2.29 10.37 -10.02
CA VAL A 512 1.58 9.89 -8.83
C VAL A 512 0.88 8.57 -9.14
N ARG A 513 0.81 7.68 -8.17
CA ARG A 513 0.02 6.45 -8.27
C ARG A 513 -1.45 6.83 -8.36
N HIS A 514 -2.23 6.02 -9.06
CA HIS A 514 -3.67 6.17 -9.14
C HIS A 514 -4.32 4.82 -8.83
N VAL A 515 -5.02 4.74 -7.71
CA VAL A 515 -5.79 3.55 -7.34
C VAL A 515 -7.16 3.64 -8.02
N THR A 516 -7.40 2.77 -8.99
CA THR A 516 -8.64 2.78 -9.80
C THR A 516 -9.76 1.97 -9.18
N GLU A 517 -9.40 0.94 -8.42
CA GLU A 517 -10.28 0.11 -7.61
C GLU A 517 -9.59 -0.34 -6.33
N PRO A 518 -10.34 -0.66 -5.26
CA PRO A 518 -9.78 -1.21 -4.03
C PRO A 518 -8.93 -2.45 -4.32
N THR A 519 -7.74 -2.51 -3.73
CA THR A 519 -6.78 -3.60 -3.98
C THR A 519 -7.38 -4.98 -3.68
N GLY A 520 -8.19 -5.11 -2.63
CA GLY A 520 -8.88 -6.37 -2.31
C GLY A 520 -9.83 -6.85 -3.41
N ASP A 521 -10.49 -5.93 -4.12
CA ASP A 521 -11.35 -6.26 -5.25
C ASP A 521 -10.51 -6.73 -6.44
N LEU A 522 -9.41 -6.05 -6.74
CA LEU A 522 -8.48 -6.43 -7.81
C LEU A 522 -7.81 -7.79 -7.54
N MET A 523 -7.39 -8.05 -6.30
CA MET A 523 -6.86 -9.35 -5.88
C MET A 523 -7.90 -10.46 -6.04
N ALA A 524 -9.13 -10.23 -5.60
CA ALA A 524 -10.21 -11.19 -5.82
C ALA A 524 -10.53 -11.40 -7.32
N ALA A 525 -10.26 -10.41 -8.19
CA ALA A 525 -10.38 -10.56 -9.64
C ALA A 525 -9.27 -11.44 -10.19
N ALA A 526 -8.03 -11.19 -9.78
CA ALA A 526 -6.86 -11.98 -10.13
C ALA A 526 -7.05 -13.44 -9.70
N ASP A 527 -7.51 -13.67 -8.47
CA ASP A 527 -7.76 -15.00 -7.94
C ASP A 527 -8.89 -15.71 -8.68
N GLY A 528 -9.98 -15.00 -9.00
CA GLY A 528 -11.08 -15.54 -9.81
C GLY A 528 -10.66 -15.87 -11.25
N PHE A 529 -9.81 -15.05 -11.86
CA PHE A 529 -9.23 -15.32 -13.18
C PHE A 529 -8.36 -16.57 -13.15
N ASN A 530 -7.44 -16.66 -12.19
CA ASN A 530 -6.55 -17.82 -12.05
C ASN A 530 -7.32 -19.10 -11.74
N ALA A 531 -8.31 -19.06 -10.83
CA ALA A 531 -9.12 -20.23 -10.53
C ALA A 531 -9.86 -20.76 -11.78
N ARG A 532 -10.30 -19.88 -12.68
CA ARG A 532 -10.92 -20.30 -13.94
C ARG A 532 -9.92 -20.74 -14.99
N LEU A 533 -8.73 -20.15 -15.02
CA LEU A 533 -7.64 -20.61 -15.90
C LEU A 533 -7.23 -22.05 -15.55
N LEU A 534 -7.35 -22.41 -14.27
CA LEU A 534 -7.09 -23.74 -13.73
C LEU A 534 -8.27 -24.72 -13.90
N ALA A 535 -9.52 -24.24 -13.89
CA ALA A 535 -10.69 -25.08 -14.15
C ALA A 535 -10.79 -25.41 -15.66
N GLU A 536 -11.03 -26.68 -16.01
CA GLU A 536 -10.92 -27.26 -17.35
C GLU A 536 -11.75 -26.60 -18.48
N GLU A 537 -12.65 -25.64 -18.19
CA GLU A 537 -13.42 -24.88 -19.21
C GLU A 537 -12.54 -24.05 -20.17
N ALA A 538 -11.25 -23.86 -19.87
CA ALA A 538 -10.33 -23.06 -20.68
C ALA A 538 -9.37 -23.87 -21.55
N ILE A 539 -9.57 -25.18 -21.75
CA ILE A 539 -8.60 -26.02 -22.49
C ILE A 539 -8.30 -25.46 -23.90
N ASP A 540 -9.29 -24.88 -24.58
CA ASP A 540 -9.13 -24.35 -25.95
C ASP A 540 -9.36 -22.83 -26.11
N GLN A 541 -9.59 -22.10 -25.01
CA GLN A 541 -9.90 -20.67 -25.08
C GLN A 541 -8.66 -19.81 -24.78
N PRO A 542 -8.34 -18.78 -25.59
CA PRO A 542 -7.27 -17.85 -25.29
C PRO A 542 -7.45 -17.22 -23.91
N ALA A 543 -6.35 -17.04 -23.16
CA ALA A 543 -6.38 -16.43 -21.83
C ALA A 543 -7.03 -15.04 -21.84
N GLU A 544 -6.86 -14.31 -22.94
CA GLU A 544 -7.48 -13.01 -23.22
C GLU A 544 -9.01 -13.09 -23.24
N GLU A 545 -9.60 -14.11 -23.87
CA GLU A 545 -11.05 -14.29 -23.96
C GLU A 545 -11.67 -14.69 -22.61
N LEU A 546 -10.94 -15.50 -21.84
CA LEU A 546 -11.32 -15.85 -20.47
C LEU A 546 -11.25 -14.63 -19.55
N LEU A 547 -10.17 -13.85 -19.67
CA LEU A 547 -9.99 -12.61 -18.93
C LEU A 547 -11.08 -11.62 -19.30
N GLU A 548 -11.35 -11.43 -20.59
CA GLU A 548 -12.46 -10.64 -21.09
C GLU A 548 -13.76 -11.10 -20.48
N ARG A 549 -14.05 -12.39 -20.32
CA ARG A 549 -15.28 -12.84 -19.65
C ARG A 549 -15.31 -12.61 -18.14
N VAL A 550 -14.18 -12.78 -17.44
CA VAL A 550 -14.08 -12.52 -16.00
C VAL A 550 -14.22 -11.03 -15.71
N LEU A 551 -13.45 -10.22 -16.44
CA LEU A 551 -13.50 -8.77 -16.40
C LEU A 551 -14.84 -8.27 -16.90
N ALA A 552 -15.39 -8.78 -18.01
CA ALA A 552 -16.72 -8.39 -18.49
C ALA A 552 -17.80 -8.76 -17.46
N ARG A 553 -17.75 -9.90 -16.77
CA ARG A 553 -18.77 -10.21 -15.76
C ARG A 553 -18.66 -9.29 -14.54
N ARG A 554 -17.45 -9.02 -14.05
CA ARG A 554 -17.21 -8.06 -12.96
C ARG A 554 -17.57 -6.64 -13.39
N TYR A 555 -17.17 -6.25 -14.59
CA TYR A 555 -17.49 -5.00 -15.24
C TYR A 555 -18.99 -4.86 -15.39
N GLN A 556 -19.70 -5.85 -15.93
CA GLN A 556 -21.16 -5.82 -16.05
C GLN A 556 -21.81 -5.76 -14.66
N THR A 557 -21.24 -6.41 -13.64
CA THR A 557 -21.73 -6.28 -12.26
C THR A 557 -21.49 -4.87 -11.70
N ALA A 558 -20.31 -4.29 -11.92
CA ALA A 558 -19.93 -2.95 -11.48
C ALA A 558 -20.72 -1.88 -12.25
N LYS A 559 -20.88 -2.06 -13.56
CA LYS A 559 -21.69 -1.28 -14.49
C LYS A 559 -23.17 -1.39 -14.16
N GLN A 560 -23.66 -2.57 -13.77
CA GLN A 560 -25.05 -2.75 -13.34
C GLN A 560 -25.27 -2.06 -12.01
N ARG A 561 -24.40 -2.26 -11.01
CA ARG A 561 -24.42 -1.48 -9.75
C ARG A 561 -24.39 0.04 -10.02
N TRP A 562 -23.66 0.47 -11.05
CA TRP A 562 -23.58 1.85 -11.51
C TRP A 562 -24.83 2.34 -12.27
N LEU A 563 -25.49 1.47 -13.04
CA LEU A 563 -26.77 1.76 -13.68
C LEU A 563 -27.89 1.85 -12.62
N ASP A 564 -27.84 0.97 -11.62
CA ASP A 564 -28.82 0.85 -10.55
C ASP A 564 -28.73 2.03 -9.56
N SER A 565 -27.59 2.73 -9.48
CA SER A 565 -27.42 3.94 -8.66
C SER A 565 -28.04 5.21 -9.25
N GLY A 566 -28.69 5.10 -10.40
CA GLY A 566 -29.50 6.16 -11.00
C GLY A 566 -28.75 7.12 -11.94
N PRO A 567 -29.46 7.75 -12.90
CA PRO A 567 -28.89 8.60 -13.95
C PRO A 567 -28.19 9.87 -13.43
N ASP A 568 -28.54 10.33 -12.23
CA ASP A 568 -27.92 11.50 -11.59
C ASP A 568 -26.59 11.20 -10.89
N SER A 569 -26.15 9.94 -10.84
CA SER A 569 -24.87 9.54 -10.22
C SER A 569 -23.62 9.75 -11.10
N TYR A 570 -23.74 10.55 -12.17
CA TYR A 570 -22.73 11.26 -13.00
C TYR A 570 -21.23 10.96 -12.66
N VAL A 571 -20.32 10.43 -13.51
CA VAL A 571 -20.09 10.39 -14.98
C VAL A 571 -19.45 9.03 -15.32
N ARG A 572 -19.78 8.44 -16.49
CA ARG A 572 -19.16 7.20 -17.01
C ARG A 572 -17.67 7.30 -17.36
N GLN A 573 -17.09 8.51 -17.50
CA GLN A 573 -15.79 8.74 -18.16
C GLN A 573 -14.71 9.31 -17.23
N ASP A 574 -15.08 10.05 -16.19
CA ASP A 574 -14.15 10.49 -15.14
C ASP A 574 -13.78 9.35 -14.16
N ASN A 575 -14.43 8.18 -14.29
CA ASN A 575 -14.17 7.04 -13.45
C ASN A 575 -13.03 6.23 -14.05
N PRO A 576 -11.84 6.18 -13.41
CA PRO A 576 -10.68 5.49 -13.94
C PRO A 576 -10.87 3.97 -14.08
N LYS A 577 -12.01 3.43 -13.61
CA LYS A 577 -12.46 2.08 -13.95
C LYS A 577 -12.52 1.81 -15.46
N TYR A 578 -12.53 2.84 -16.31
CA TYR A 578 -12.34 2.65 -17.76
C TYR A 578 -11.01 1.92 -18.07
N ALA A 579 -9.97 2.09 -17.27
CA ALA A 579 -8.71 1.39 -17.47
C ALA A 579 -8.84 -0.13 -17.26
N LEU A 580 -9.81 -0.55 -16.43
CA LEU A 580 -10.19 -1.96 -16.27
C LEU A 580 -11.04 -2.49 -17.43
N GLU A 581 -11.62 -1.61 -18.26
CA GLU A 581 -12.37 -1.99 -19.47
C GLU A 581 -11.46 -2.46 -20.61
N TYR A 582 -10.14 -2.29 -20.48
CA TYR A 582 -9.15 -2.71 -21.46
C TYR A 582 -8.33 -3.89 -20.91
N PRO A 583 -8.74 -5.14 -21.18
CA PRO A 583 -8.01 -6.35 -20.82
C PRO A 583 -6.55 -6.31 -21.26
N SER A 584 -6.23 -5.65 -22.37
CA SER A 584 -4.88 -5.49 -22.88
C SER A 584 -3.90 -4.84 -21.90
N TYR A 585 -4.39 -3.96 -21.00
CA TYR A 585 -3.54 -3.29 -20.01
C TYR A 585 -3.41 -4.06 -18.70
N ASN A 586 -4.41 -4.87 -18.34
CA ASN A 586 -4.45 -5.58 -17.05
C ASN A 586 -4.12 -7.06 -17.16
N GLY A 587 -4.23 -7.64 -18.36
CA GLY A 587 -4.18 -9.08 -18.52
C GLY A 587 -2.85 -9.65 -18.12
N THR A 588 -1.76 -8.97 -18.49
CA THR A 588 -0.46 -9.45 -18.04
C THR A 588 -0.27 -9.31 -16.53
N ASP A 589 -0.83 -8.28 -15.89
CA ASP A 589 -0.79 -8.17 -14.42
C ASP A 589 -1.54 -9.32 -13.76
N PHE A 590 -2.76 -9.65 -14.22
CA PHE A 590 -3.52 -10.75 -13.65
C PHE A 590 -2.90 -12.12 -13.90
N GLU A 591 -2.32 -12.34 -15.08
CA GLU A 591 -1.51 -13.53 -15.38
C GLU A 591 -0.24 -13.61 -14.52
N ASP A 592 0.38 -12.47 -14.24
CA ASP A 592 1.54 -12.32 -13.35
C ASP A 592 1.14 -12.39 -11.86
N ARG A 593 -0.16 -12.54 -11.55
CA ARG A 593 -0.74 -12.44 -10.20
C ARG A 593 -0.36 -11.16 -9.47
N CYS A 594 -0.18 -10.10 -10.23
CA CYS A 594 0.07 -8.76 -9.74
C CYS A 594 -1.25 -8.00 -9.64
N VAL A 595 -1.33 -7.10 -8.67
CA VAL A 595 -2.38 -6.09 -8.63
C VAL A 595 -2.03 -5.04 -9.68
N PRO A 596 -2.93 -4.76 -10.64
CA PRO A 596 -2.73 -3.68 -11.59
C PRO A 596 -2.50 -2.36 -10.86
N VAL A 597 -1.47 -1.63 -11.29
CA VAL A 597 -1.17 -0.31 -10.75
C VAL A 597 -1.08 0.69 -11.88
N TYR A 598 -1.78 1.80 -11.69
CA TYR A 598 -1.79 2.91 -12.63
C TYR A 598 -1.06 4.10 -12.03
N TYR A 599 -0.55 4.92 -12.94
CA TYR A 599 0.12 6.16 -12.65
C TYR A 599 -0.51 7.27 -13.47
N ARG A 600 -0.27 8.51 -13.08
CA ARG A 600 -0.57 9.68 -13.91
C ARG A 600 0.46 10.76 -13.65
N GLN A 601 0.75 11.55 -14.66
CA GLN A 601 1.44 12.82 -14.43
C GLN A 601 0.47 13.78 -13.74
N ALA A 602 0.91 14.49 -12.72
CA ALA A 602 0.10 15.43 -11.98
C ALA A 602 -0.47 16.49 -12.94
N GLY A 603 -1.80 16.64 -12.94
CA GLY A 603 -2.49 17.52 -13.90
C GLY A 603 -2.84 16.87 -15.25
N SER A 604 -2.22 15.76 -15.65
CA SER A 604 -2.66 14.98 -16.82
C SER A 604 -3.94 14.22 -16.53
N ARG A 605 -4.83 14.07 -17.52
CA ARG A 605 -6.03 13.21 -17.43
C ARG A 605 -5.75 11.76 -17.84
N ASP A 606 -4.63 11.55 -18.53
CA ASP A 606 -4.25 10.22 -19.00
C ASP A 606 -3.71 9.39 -17.85
N LEU A 607 -4.07 8.11 -17.85
CA LEU A 607 -3.44 7.13 -16.99
C LEU A 607 -2.27 6.49 -17.72
N MET A 608 -1.35 5.94 -16.95
CA MET A 608 -0.22 5.16 -17.43
C MET A 608 -0.25 3.81 -16.71
N THR A 609 -0.13 2.72 -17.45
CA THR A 609 0.15 1.42 -16.84
C THR A 609 1.53 1.44 -16.20
N TRP A 610 1.85 0.46 -15.35
CA TRP A 610 3.21 0.35 -14.80
C TRP A 610 4.29 0.12 -15.86
N ARG A 611 3.92 -0.29 -17.08
CA ARG A 611 4.83 -0.44 -18.24
C ARG A 611 5.00 0.85 -19.03
N GLY A 612 4.37 1.94 -18.59
CA GLY A 612 4.42 3.22 -19.28
C GLY A 612 3.46 3.37 -20.45
N GLU A 613 2.52 2.44 -20.63
CA GLU A 613 1.53 2.55 -21.70
C GLU A 613 0.50 3.59 -21.30
N VAL A 614 0.36 4.61 -22.15
CA VAL A 614 -0.60 5.69 -21.91
C VAL A 614 -2.00 5.20 -22.25
N VAL A 615 -2.84 5.10 -21.24
CA VAL A 615 -4.28 4.91 -21.37
C VAL A 615 -4.91 6.29 -21.52
N ARG A 616 -5.06 6.72 -22.77
CA ARG A 616 -5.57 8.07 -23.10
C ARG A 616 -7.01 8.24 -22.65
N TYR A 617 -7.28 9.36 -22.02
CA TYR A 617 -8.64 9.81 -21.79
C TYR A 617 -9.28 10.15 -23.15
N GLN A 618 -10.34 9.44 -23.52
CA GLN A 618 -11.12 9.74 -24.72
C GLN A 618 -12.36 10.57 -24.33
N PRO A 619 -12.35 11.91 -24.55
CA PRO A 619 -13.53 12.73 -24.33
C PRO A 619 -14.67 12.28 -25.25
N ARG A 620 -15.90 12.38 -24.78
CA ARG A 620 -17.07 12.06 -25.60
C ARG A 620 -17.25 13.13 -26.69
N PRO A 621 -17.78 12.80 -27.89
CA PRO A 621 -18.00 13.79 -28.94
C PRO A 621 -18.92 14.96 -28.53
N ASP A 622 -19.76 14.75 -27.51
CA ASP A 622 -20.69 15.73 -26.92
C ASP A 622 -20.14 16.48 -25.70
N ASP A 623 -18.94 16.13 -25.21
CA ASP A 623 -18.28 16.89 -24.16
C ASP A 623 -17.68 18.16 -24.75
N SER A 624 -18.41 19.28 -24.68
CA SER A 624 -17.76 20.57 -24.89
C SER A 624 -16.65 20.74 -23.83
N PRO A 625 -15.50 21.37 -24.19
CA PRO A 625 -14.46 21.68 -23.22
C PRO A 625 -15.00 22.40 -21.97
N GLU A 626 -16.03 23.25 -22.12
CA GLU A 626 -16.71 23.92 -21.01
C GLU A 626 -17.53 22.96 -20.14
N MET A 627 -18.19 21.95 -20.71
CA MET A 627 -18.91 20.92 -19.95
C MET A 627 -17.97 20.04 -19.13
N ALA A 628 -16.88 19.56 -19.74
CA ALA A 628 -15.86 18.80 -19.04
C ALA A 628 -15.21 19.61 -17.90
N PHE A 629 -15.11 20.93 -18.07
CA PHE A 629 -14.61 21.86 -17.05
C PHE A 629 -15.64 22.19 -15.95
N ALA A 630 -16.91 22.39 -16.29
CA ALA A 630 -17.99 22.58 -15.32
C ALA A 630 -18.17 21.34 -14.41
N HIS A 631 -17.98 20.14 -14.97
CA HIS A 631 -17.93 18.90 -14.19
C HIS A 631 -16.67 18.77 -13.33
N TYR A 632 -15.55 19.32 -13.78
CA TYR A 632 -14.32 19.37 -12.98
C TYR A 632 -14.50 20.15 -11.67
N HIS A 633 -15.15 21.32 -11.72
CA HIS A 633 -15.37 22.15 -10.53
C HIS A 633 -16.41 21.56 -9.56
N LYS A 634 -17.53 21.02 -10.06
CA LYS A 634 -18.61 20.43 -9.23
C LYS A 634 -18.21 19.17 -8.44
N ASN A 635 -17.05 18.57 -8.76
CA ASN A 635 -16.66 17.24 -8.30
C ASN A 635 -15.47 17.23 -7.33
N THR A 636 -14.85 18.37 -7.03
CA THR A 636 -14.03 18.49 -5.82
C THR A 636 -14.96 18.35 -4.60
N GLY A 637 -14.65 17.49 -3.62
CA GLY A 637 -15.60 17.07 -2.56
C GLY A 637 -16.24 18.18 -1.71
N LEU A 638 -15.86 19.43 -1.96
CA LEU A 638 -16.37 20.66 -1.36
C LEU A 638 -17.83 20.97 -1.69
N ASP A 639 -18.30 20.70 -2.91
CA ASP A 639 -19.67 21.02 -3.30
C ASP A 639 -20.72 20.10 -2.65
N LEU A 640 -20.35 18.84 -2.33
CA LEU A 640 -21.22 17.88 -1.64
C LEU A 640 -21.31 18.14 -0.12
N LEU A 641 -20.22 18.59 0.50
CA LEU A 641 -20.24 19.16 1.86
C LEU A 641 -21.11 20.43 1.90
N ASN A 642 -21.11 21.22 0.82
CA ASN A 642 -21.88 22.45 0.69
C ASN A 642 -23.38 22.28 0.42
N THR A 643 -23.87 21.13 -0.04
CA THR A 643 -25.29 20.99 -0.44
C THR A 643 -26.10 20.03 0.44
N SER A 644 -25.49 18.97 0.98
CA SER A 644 -26.24 17.96 1.78
C SER A 644 -26.05 18.11 3.30
N LEU A 645 -24.94 18.69 3.74
CA LEU A 645 -24.58 18.84 5.16
C LEU A 645 -24.52 20.30 5.62
N ARG A 646 -24.38 21.26 4.71
CA ARG A 646 -24.24 22.70 5.03
C ARG A 646 -25.32 23.24 5.94
N ASP A 647 -26.56 22.80 5.78
CA ASP A 647 -27.67 23.26 6.63
C ASP A 647 -27.68 22.60 8.01
N LYS A 648 -27.02 21.44 8.16
CA LYS A 648 -26.97 20.62 9.39
C LYS A 648 -25.70 20.84 10.22
N LEU A 649 -24.71 21.57 9.68
CA LEU A 649 -23.48 21.90 10.38
C LEU A 649 -23.69 23.05 11.39
N PRO A 650 -22.97 23.09 12.53
CA PRO A 650 -22.85 24.31 13.33
C PRO A 650 -22.17 25.43 12.54
N ASP A 651 -22.46 26.70 12.83
CA ASP A 651 -21.95 27.85 12.06
C ASP A 651 -20.41 27.89 11.97
N ASP A 652 -19.70 27.52 13.02
CA ASP A 652 -18.23 27.45 13.01
C ASP A 652 -17.71 26.38 12.03
N ALA A 653 -18.40 25.25 11.92
CA ALA A 653 -18.05 24.19 10.98
C ALA A 653 -18.45 24.56 9.54
N LYS A 654 -19.55 25.29 9.34
CA LYS A 654 -19.90 25.88 8.04
C LYS A 654 -18.83 26.86 7.58
N LYS A 655 -18.36 27.71 8.49
CA LYS A 655 -17.29 28.68 8.23
C LYS A 655 -15.98 28.00 7.87
N LEU A 656 -15.59 26.97 8.61
CA LEU A 656 -14.38 26.19 8.31
C LEU A 656 -14.47 25.46 6.96
N ASN A 657 -15.63 24.84 6.67
CA ASN A 657 -15.87 24.16 5.40
C ASN A 657 -15.84 25.15 4.22
N GLN A 658 -16.45 26.32 4.37
CA GLN A 658 -16.39 27.39 3.37
C GLN A 658 -14.95 27.86 3.15
N GLN A 659 -14.19 28.10 4.22
CA GLN A 659 -12.78 28.51 4.14
C GLN A 659 -11.91 27.47 3.42
N LEU A 660 -12.14 26.17 3.68
CA LEU A 660 -11.47 25.08 2.96
C LEU A 660 -11.84 25.09 1.46
N GLY A 661 -13.12 25.34 1.15
CA GLY A 661 -13.62 25.46 -0.21
C GLY A 661 -12.96 26.57 -1.00
N ASP A 662 -13.01 27.76 -0.43
CA ASP A 662 -12.40 28.96 -0.99
C ASP A 662 -10.89 28.76 -1.16
N PHE A 663 -10.22 28.13 -0.19
CA PHE A 663 -8.79 27.84 -0.28
C PHE A 663 -8.44 26.89 -1.43
N ILE A 664 -9.10 25.72 -1.54
CA ILE A 664 -8.79 24.74 -2.60
C ILE A 664 -9.06 25.33 -3.99
N GLN A 665 -10.22 25.97 -4.19
CA GLN A 665 -10.57 26.57 -5.49
C GLN A 665 -9.53 27.60 -5.94
N SER A 666 -8.89 28.23 -4.97
CA SER A 666 -8.02 29.36 -5.20
C SER A 666 -6.53 28.95 -5.26
N VAL A 667 -6.11 27.82 -4.67
CA VAL A 667 -4.78 27.19 -4.91
C VAL A 667 -4.69 26.58 -6.32
N TYR A 668 -5.80 26.15 -6.89
CA TYR A 668 -5.86 25.60 -8.25
C TYR A 668 -6.61 26.51 -9.25
N PRO A 669 -6.21 27.79 -9.44
CA PRO A 669 -6.95 28.74 -10.27
C PRO A 669 -6.70 28.54 -11.78
N GLN A 670 -5.67 27.77 -12.16
CA GLN A 670 -5.02 27.77 -13.48
C GLN A 670 -5.17 26.47 -14.30
N ALA A 671 -6.15 25.60 -13.99
CA ALA A 671 -6.53 24.54 -14.93
C ALA A 671 -6.87 24.98 -16.38
N PRO A 672 -7.23 26.26 -16.70
CA PRO A 672 -7.54 26.64 -18.09
C PRO A 672 -6.34 26.86 -19.03
N ASN A 673 -5.11 27.02 -18.54
CA ASN A 673 -3.99 27.55 -19.36
C ASN A 673 -2.76 26.63 -19.46
N MET A 674 -2.92 25.31 -19.36
CA MET A 674 -1.80 24.40 -19.66
C MET A 674 -1.48 24.41 -21.17
N PRO A 675 -0.21 24.62 -21.57
CA PRO A 675 0.21 24.68 -22.97
C PRO A 675 0.20 23.27 -23.58
N GLY A 676 -0.95 22.92 -24.17
CA GLY A 676 -1.17 21.65 -24.87
C GLY A 676 -2.52 21.56 -25.58
N VAL A 677 -3.47 22.44 -25.25
CA VAL A 677 -4.85 22.43 -25.79
C VAL A 677 -5.00 23.34 -27.04
N LYS A 678 -3.90 23.84 -27.61
CA LYS A 678 -3.91 24.65 -28.86
C LYS A 678 -3.23 23.98 -30.06
N ARG A 679 -3.17 22.65 -30.10
CA ARG A 679 -2.99 21.88 -31.35
C ARG A 679 -3.94 20.70 -31.40
#